data_AF-K2CC68-F1
#
_entry.id   AF-K2CC68-F1
#
_cell.length_a   1.000
_cell.length_b   1.000
_cell.length_c   1.000
_cell.angle_alpha   90.00
_cell.angle_beta   90.00
_cell.angle_gamma   90.00
#
_symmetry.space_group_name_H-M   'P 1'
#
loop_
_entity.id
_entity.type
_entity.pdbx_description
1 polymer ?
#
loop_
_entity_poly.entity_id
_entity_poly.type
_entity_poly.pdbx_seq_one_letter_code
_entity_poly.pdbx_strand_id
1 'polypeptide(L)'
;MKWILSIFLISLFFFTLFFGCGQTTLAASNNFVSIVNPIRGRDFFEGKQIVEPVIGQMEVLKRNSAAATWLVRFDALSIPEVINVLKTAPSNHEVGLFLEVTDSWTNQSGVKYHKTQSWHFPGSIFLTGYSQDDRNKLIDKAFESFRNTFGYYPKSVGAWWIDGYSLEYMQKKYGITNAMIVADQYSTDNYQIWGQYFSTPYYPDKDRVINPAQSEENKIPVVITQWAPRDPVNGYGKGVEESTYSVQANDYIDFHNLGINYFSKLVDLYTNQKFNQFGQLIVGLENSYDWDKYKGEYEKEVKLLVDKQKQGRLSIVTLSGFANFYKTNFPKLSPEHLIIAEDPLGTDKKAIWFMNPYYRAAFYINDDGNSFKDIRQYIEGDEELCLKEACESLNFATSATRVLDYVTFGHRWVIDEGKIKGLKVERSGEKYVVIYTNEANNKRTIEFLPRDISIDGKISSIDVAILNSTFNKPEEKKSGNQLIAIIDGSIFAGLLFGFIKFLLFITIAIKIPGYVITKKIVSEKLPQVTLWFISFGIGIVSLTLISYLSGLLGLDWFVYIYALTFLVLFWFCKDWVDFKISRLTRFELFVILLIFSGVIFQLLPVYKSGINYSFGVGFWGPNAHDGVWHLSLMNKLENFPPQNPILSGETLRNYHYFYDLLVNVTSKFSFTTTSDLLFRFYPVLISVLLGFGAFILSKRLFNSKLAVLLGIYLVYFSGSFGWIVEYIREKHFGGESAFWANQPISFNLNPPFAVSLILVILVFVLLDIFVKNKNWILAVVILLITGSLLQFKAYGAILVLGTLFIVGLIRLFAKRDFNILFISIAGGFVALGLLLPNYQSFNLFQTAGVFEFYPFWLVNSMLDFQDRVGWVRLAMARDAGYQSGNWFKFIAAEVIALIIFIGGNLGVRIFGIFGLFNVYKKDFLHLGLAIFSFLAILIPLLFVQRGTAWNTVQFMYYLLFFSALFTGGTLAWIYNKLPKALGSVILAILLIVAPINAVVTAKGYLYPSPHTYISQKELDVLDFLKNQEEGVVLTYPYDKGLKNKIAQPLPLLAYETTSYVSAYSNKSTFIEDEIQQDILQTEYKRRLIATKDFIQATNSLNDQSNGEKIIRFLKDNKIKYIYLPKVYNFYLPENKFGITKIFENEEVVLYLFN
;
A
#
# COMPACT_ATOMS: atom_id res chain seq x y z
N MET A 1 -51.33 -10.42 30.76
CA MET A 1 -50.10 -10.12 29.99
C MET A 1 -50.35 -9.45 28.62
N LYS A 2 -51.47 -9.69 27.92
CA LYS A 2 -51.82 -8.96 26.67
C LYS A 2 -52.27 -7.49 26.90
N TRP A 3 -52.83 -7.15 28.06
CA TRP A 3 -53.30 -5.78 28.36
C TRP A 3 -52.20 -4.78 28.72
N ILE A 4 -51.10 -5.22 29.33
CA ILE A 4 -49.97 -4.35 29.69
C ILE A 4 -49.14 -3.98 28.44
N LEU A 5 -49.07 -4.88 27.45
CA LEU A 5 -48.39 -4.62 26.17
C LEU A 5 -49.18 -3.59 25.33
N SER A 6 -50.52 -3.65 25.35
CA SER A 6 -51.37 -2.67 24.66
C SER A 6 -51.33 -1.29 25.32
N ILE A 7 -51.27 -1.21 26.65
CA ILE A 7 -51.11 0.07 27.36
C ILE A 7 -49.73 0.67 27.11
N PHE A 8 -48.66 -0.13 27.10
CA PHE A 8 -47.31 0.35 26.79
C PHE A 8 -47.19 0.83 25.34
N LEU A 9 -47.82 0.14 24.38
CA LEU A 9 -47.86 0.55 22.96
C LEU A 9 -48.73 1.79 22.73
N ILE A 10 -49.85 1.95 23.45
CA ILE A 10 -50.70 3.15 23.37
C ILE A 10 -50.02 4.34 24.06
N SER A 11 -49.31 4.14 25.17
CA SER A 11 -48.50 5.19 25.78
C SER A 11 -47.27 5.54 24.92
N LEU A 12 -46.66 4.59 24.20
CA LEU A 12 -45.60 4.90 23.23
C LEU A 12 -46.15 5.68 22.02
N PHE A 13 -47.38 5.39 21.60
CA PHE A 13 -48.07 6.08 20.50
C PHE A 13 -48.58 7.48 20.90
N PHE A 14 -48.98 7.67 22.17
CA PHE A 14 -49.35 8.99 22.69
C PHE A 14 -48.15 9.84 23.11
N PHE A 15 -47.03 9.24 23.54
CA PHE A 15 -45.79 9.98 23.79
C PHE A 15 -45.12 10.46 22.48
N THR A 16 -45.31 9.73 21.37
CA THR A 16 -44.92 10.20 20.03
C THR A 16 -45.88 11.25 19.45
N LEU A 17 -47.16 11.26 19.85
CA LEU A 17 -48.13 12.27 19.41
C LEU A 17 -48.06 13.60 20.20
N PHE A 18 -47.61 13.61 21.47
CA PHE A 18 -47.55 14.83 22.29
C PHE A 18 -46.22 15.59 22.28
N PHE A 19 -45.13 15.03 21.75
CA PHE A 19 -43.89 15.78 21.45
C PHE A 19 -43.69 16.10 19.96
N GLY A 20 -44.66 15.76 19.11
CA GLY A 20 -44.60 15.90 17.66
C GLY A 20 -45.29 17.15 17.09
N CYS A 21 -45.58 18.18 17.89
CA CYS A 21 -46.17 19.42 17.38
C CYS A 21 -45.66 20.65 18.14
N GLY A 22 -44.35 20.86 18.11
CA GLY A 22 -43.85 22.23 18.09
C GLY A 22 -44.15 22.79 16.71
N GLN A 23 -45.12 23.70 16.60
CA GLN A 23 -45.15 24.64 15.48
C GLN A 23 -43.86 25.46 15.55
N THR A 24 -42.80 24.92 14.95
CA THR A 24 -41.73 25.75 14.42
C THR A 24 -42.33 26.35 13.17
N THR A 25 -42.58 27.64 13.23
CA THR A 25 -42.59 28.49 12.05
C THR A 25 -41.33 28.13 11.26
N LEU A 26 -41.49 27.31 10.21
CA LEU A 26 -40.44 26.98 9.25
C LEU A 26 -40.05 28.31 8.60
N ALA A 27 -39.04 28.97 9.16
CA ALA A 27 -38.29 29.96 8.43
C ALA A 27 -37.78 29.25 7.18
N ALA A 28 -38.23 29.71 6.01
CA ALA A 28 -37.80 29.15 4.73
C ALA A 28 -36.26 29.20 4.68
N SER A 29 -35.62 28.04 4.63
CA SER A 29 -34.17 27.98 4.43
C SER A 29 -33.88 28.44 3.01
N ASN A 30 -32.97 29.40 2.86
CA ASN A 30 -32.57 29.99 1.59
C ASN A 30 -31.76 28.98 0.74
N ASN A 31 -32.40 27.94 0.23
CA ASN A 31 -31.76 26.88 -0.54
C ASN A 31 -32.17 27.00 -2.00
N PHE A 32 -31.21 27.15 -2.89
CA PHE A 32 -31.45 27.43 -4.30
C PHE A 32 -30.84 26.35 -5.19
N VAL A 33 -31.59 25.95 -6.22
CA VAL A 33 -31.08 25.13 -7.30
C VAL A 33 -31.32 25.86 -8.62
N SER A 34 -30.30 25.94 -9.46
CA SER A 34 -30.42 26.48 -10.81
C SER A 34 -30.26 25.38 -11.83
N ILE A 35 -31.33 25.09 -12.57
CA ILE A 35 -31.27 24.18 -13.72
C ILE A 35 -30.74 25.00 -14.91
N VAL A 36 -29.57 24.63 -15.41
CA VAL A 36 -28.87 25.33 -16.49
C VAL A 36 -28.61 24.36 -17.63
N ASN A 37 -29.06 24.72 -18.83
CA ASN A 37 -28.85 23.92 -20.05
C ASN A 37 -28.00 24.73 -21.05
N PRO A 38 -26.69 24.46 -21.14
CA PRO A 38 -25.86 25.01 -22.21
C PRO A 38 -26.25 24.44 -23.58
N ILE A 39 -26.40 25.31 -24.57
CA ILE A 39 -26.79 24.98 -25.94
C ILE A 39 -25.65 25.30 -26.89
N ARG A 40 -25.07 24.26 -27.48
CA ARG A 40 -24.09 24.31 -28.57
C ARG A 40 -24.78 24.24 -29.93
N GLY A 41 -24.27 24.98 -30.90
CA GLY A 41 -24.74 24.94 -32.29
C GLY A 41 -24.03 23.87 -33.11
N ARG A 42 -24.00 24.06 -34.44
CA ARG A 42 -23.47 23.07 -35.40
C ARG A 42 -21.94 23.04 -35.45
N ASP A 43 -21.26 24.09 -35.00
CA ASP A 43 -19.80 24.14 -35.05
C ASP A 43 -19.22 23.03 -34.17
N PHE A 44 -18.28 22.25 -34.71
CA PHE A 44 -17.65 21.06 -34.10
C PHE A 44 -18.53 19.80 -33.97
N PHE A 45 -19.82 19.85 -34.31
CA PHE A 45 -20.78 18.75 -34.09
C PHE A 45 -21.56 18.36 -35.35
N GLU A 46 -20.90 18.38 -36.51
CA GLU A 46 -21.50 17.94 -37.78
C GLU A 46 -22.09 16.53 -37.66
N GLY A 47 -23.35 16.37 -38.07
CA GLY A 47 -24.07 15.09 -38.04
C GLY A 47 -24.63 14.66 -36.68
N LYS A 48 -24.47 15.43 -35.60
CA LYS A 48 -25.11 15.15 -34.30
C LYS A 48 -26.49 15.80 -34.16
N GLN A 49 -27.37 15.16 -33.39
CA GLN A 49 -28.68 15.70 -33.03
C GLN A 49 -28.55 16.78 -31.93
N ILE A 50 -28.25 18.02 -32.31
CA ILE A 50 -28.10 19.14 -31.36
C ILE A 50 -29.42 19.87 -31.03
N VAL A 51 -30.47 19.68 -31.84
CA VAL A 51 -31.77 20.36 -31.68
C VAL A 51 -32.72 19.56 -30.79
N GLU A 52 -32.78 18.25 -31.00
CA GLU A 52 -33.69 17.34 -30.29
C GLU A 52 -33.51 17.36 -28.76
N PRO A 53 -32.28 17.31 -28.19
CA PRO A 53 -32.10 17.43 -26.74
C PRO A 53 -32.69 18.74 -26.18
N VAL A 54 -32.55 19.87 -26.90
CA VAL A 54 -33.08 21.18 -26.45
C VAL A 54 -34.61 21.15 -26.37
N ILE A 55 -35.26 20.59 -27.40
CA ILE A 55 -36.72 20.44 -27.42
C ILE A 55 -37.17 19.52 -26.28
N GLY A 56 -36.55 18.35 -26.14
CA GLY A 56 -36.89 17.40 -25.09
C GLY A 56 -36.70 17.96 -23.67
N GLN A 57 -35.57 18.62 -23.41
CA GLN A 57 -35.31 19.29 -22.13
C GLN A 57 -36.37 20.37 -21.85
N MET A 58 -36.75 21.16 -22.86
CA MET A 58 -37.78 22.19 -22.73
C MET A 58 -39.15 21.59 -22.40
N GLU A 59 -39.53 20.49 -23.05
CA GLU A 59 -40.78 19.78 -22.77
C GLU A 59 -40.84 19.25 -21.34
N VAL A 60 -39.75 18.64 -20.85
CA VAL A 60 -39.65 18.14 -19.48
C VAL A 60 -39.80 19.27 -18.46
N LEU A 61 -39.12 20.40 -18.68
CA LEU A 61 -39.19 21.56 -17.80
C LEU A 61 -40.58 22.21 -17.80
N LYS A 62 -41.18 22.41 -18.99
CA LYS A 62 -42.55 22.92 -19.15
C LYS A 62 -43.57 22.04 -18.41
N ARG A 63 -43.47 20.72 -18.59
CA ARG A 63 -44.37 19.74 -17.93
C ARG A 63 -44.33 19.83 -16.41
N ASN A 64 -43.17 20.17 -15.85
CA ASN A 64 -42.97 20.26 -14.41
C ASN A 64 -43.05 21.69 -13.85
N SER A 65 -43.30 22.70 -14.69
CA SER A 65 -43.27 24.13 -14.30
C SER A 65 -41.98 24.54 -13.58
N ALA A 66 -40.84 23.94 -13.96
CA ALA A 66 -39.55 24.22 -13.34
C ALA A 66 -38.89 25.44 -14.01
N ALA A 67 -38.32 26.35 -13.21
CA ALA A 67 -37.52 27.44 -13.74
C ALA A 67 -36.18 26.92 -14.29
N ALA A 68 -35.65 27.55 -15.34
CA ALA A 68 -34.41 27.13 -15.98
C ALA A 68 -33.67 28.29 -16.64
N THR A 69 -32.36 28.15 -16.82
CA THR A 69 -31.52 29.07 -17.59
C THR A 69 -30.94 28.37 -18.81
N TRP A 70 -31.07 28.98 -19.98
CA TRP A 70 -30.58 28.46 -21.25
C TRP A 70 -29.41 29.31 -21.71
N LEU A 71 -28.21 28.75 -21.73
CA LEU A 71 -27.01 29.48 -22.15
C LEU A 71 -26.69 29.14 -23.60
N VAL A 72 -26.94 30.07 -24.51
CA VAL A 72 -26.88 29.84 -25.95
C VAL A 72 -25.51 30.20 -26.49
N ARG A 73 -24.83 29.26 -27.13
CA ARG A 73 -23.56 29.53 -27.84
C ARG A 73 -23.82 30.34 -29.10
N PHE A 74 -22.84 31.14 -29.52
CA PHE A 74 -22.98 32.08 -30.62
C PHE A 74 -23.52 31.44 -31.91
N ASP A 75 -22.98 30.29 -32.31
CA ASP A 75 -23.39 29.56 -33.52
C ASP A 75 -24.83 29.03 -33.44
N ALA A 76 -25.32 28.70 -32.23
CA ALA A 76 -26.69 28.27 -32.01
C ALA A 76 -27.72 29.39 -32.21
N LEU A 77 -27.31 30.67 -32.17
CA LEU A 77 -28.19 31.81 -32.49
C LEU A 77 -28.67 31.78 -33.94
N SER A 78 -27.97 31.07 -34.82
CA SER A 78 -28.32 30.94 -36.23
C SER A 78 -29.28 29.78 -36.52
N ILE A 79 -29.66 28.97 -35.51
CA ILE A 79 -30.51 27.78 -35.68
C ILE A 79 -31.99 28.14 -35.40
N PRO A 80 -32.85 28.27 -36.42
CA PRO A 80 -34.23 28.74 -36.24
C PRO A 80 -35.06 27.87 -35.30
N GLU A 81 -34.86 26.55 -35.32
CA GLU A 81 -35.59 25.60 -34.48
C GLU A 81 -35.32 25.84 -33.00
N VAL A 82 -34.05 26.03 -32.62
CA VAL A 82 -33.63 26.34 -31.25
C VAL A 82 -34.18 27.70 -30.82
N ILE A 83 -34.04 28.72 -31.66
CA ILE A 83 -34.50 30.08 -31.33
C ILE A 83 -36.01 30.16 -31.18
N ASN A 84 -36.79 29.47 -32.01
CA ASN A 84 -38.25 29.43 -31.89
C ASN A 84 -38.70 28.81 -30.55
N VAL A 85 -38.02 27.75 -30.11
CA VAL A 85 -38.29 27.10 -28.81
C VAL A 85 -37.95 28.04 -27.65
N LEU A 86 -36.83 28.75 -27.72
CA LEU A 86 -36.42 29.68 -26.67
C LEU A 86 -37.27 30.96 -26.61
N LYS A 87 -37.71 31.51 -27.75
CA LYS A 87 -38.64 32.66 -27.81
C LYS A 87 -40.01 32.33 -27.23
N THR A 88 -40.40 31.07 -27.24
CA THR A 88 -41.66 30.56 -26.69
C THR A 88 -41.45 29.84 -25.34
N ALA A 89 -40.32 30.09 -24.67
CA ALA A 89 -40.05 29.58 -23.34
C ALA A 89 -40.99 30.25 -22.31
N PRO A 90 -41.35 29.56 -21.22
CA PRO A 90 -42.10 30.13 -20.10
C PRO A 90 -41.40 31.36 -19.49
N SER A 91 -42.18 32.26 -18.87
CA SER A 91 -41.64 33.50 -18.28
C SER A 91 -40.71 33.31 -17.09
N ASN A 92 -40.73 32.14 -16.45
CA ASN A 92 -39.80 31.73 -15.40
C ASN A 92 -38.51 31.09 -15.96
N HIS A 93 -38.30 31.11 -17.28
CA HIS A 93 -37.04 30.73 -17.91
C HIS A 93 -36.21 31.98 -18.25
N GLU A 94 -34.90 31.84 -18.15
CA GLU A 94 -33.92 32.86 -18.56
C GLU A 94 -33.15 32.37 -19.80
N VAL A 95 -32.85 33.28 -20.73
CA VAL A 95 -31.93 33.01 -21.84
C VAL A 95 -30.69 33.89 -21.67
N GLY A 96 -29.51 33.27 -21.76
CA GLY A 96 -28.20 33.89 -21.65
C GLY A 96 -27.25 33.43 -22.75
N LEU A 97 -25.97 33.79 -22.63
CA LEU A 97 -24.93 33.40 -23.60
C LEU A 97 -23.98 32.35 -23.03
N PHE A 98 -23.56 31.40 -23.88
CA PHE A 98 -22.48 30.46 -23.60
C PHE A 98 -21.24 30.81 -24.43
N LEU A 99 -20.18 31.26 -23.78
CA LEU A 99 -19.00 31.88 -24.37
C LEU A 99 -17.91 30.84 -24.69
N GLU A 100 -18.26 29.86 -25.51
CA GLU A 100 -17.30 29.00 -26.19
C GLU A 100 -16.98 29.59 -27.56
N VAL A 101 -15.72 29.97 -27.79
CA VAL A 101 -15.31 30.57 -29.05
C VAL A 101 -15.36 29.54 -30.18
N THR A 102 -16.01 29.90 -31.29
CA THR A 102 -16.13 29.06 -32.48
C THR A 102 -15.64 29.79 -33.72
N ASP A 103 -15.35 29.04 -34.78
CA ASP A 103 -14.89 29.60 -36.06
C ASP A 103 -15.94 30.57 -36.66
N SER A 104 -17.24 30.23 -36.58
CA SER A 104 -18.30 31.13 -37.05
C SER A 104 -18.39 32.42 -36.23
N TRP A 105 -18.16 32.35 -34.91
CA TRP A 105 -18.15 33.53 -34.04
C TRP A 105 -16.97 34.45 -34.36
N THR A 106 -15.76 33.91 -34.50
CA THR A 106 -14.57 34.70 -34.84
C THR A 106 -14.70 35.37 -36.20
N ASN A 107 -15.13 34.62 -37.23
CA ASN A 107 -15.29 35.15 -38.58
C ASN A 107 -16.30 36.31 -38.65
N GLN A 108 -17.43 36.18 -37.96
CA GLN A 108 -18.45 37.24 -37.91
C GLN A 108 -18.05 38.44 -37.04
N SER A 109 -17.02 38.29 -36.21
CA SER A 109 -16.48 39.35 -35.35
C SER A 109 -15.25 40.04 -35.97
N GLY A 110 -14.81 39.60 -37.15
CA GLY A 110 -13.56 40.10 -37.76
C GLY A 110 -12.30 39.69 -37.00
N VAL A 111 -12.36 38.56 -36.29
CA VAL A 111 -11.26 37.98 -35.52
C VAL A 111 -10.82 36.68 -36.18
N LYS A 112 -9.52 36.38 -36.18
CA LYS A 112 -9.00 35.12 -36.73
C LYS A 112 -9.22 33.98 -35.74
N TYR A 113 -9.82 32.87 -36.16
CA TYR A 113 -9.93 31.68 -35.32
C TYR A 113 -8.57 31.07 -35.00
N HIS A 114 -8.31 30.78 -33.73
CA HIS A 114 -7.09 30.12 -33.27
C HIS A 114 -7.30 28.60 -33.30
N LYS A 115 -6.84 27.94 -34.36
CA LYS A 115 -6.95 26.48 -34.49
C LYS A 115 -5.81 25.77 -33.75
N THR A 116 -6.12 25.17 -32.60
CA THR A 116 -5.19 24.31 -31.86
C THR A 116 -5.39 22.82 -32.22
N GLN A 117 -4.74 21.91 -31.51
CA GLN A 117 -4.83 20.45 -31.74
C GLN A 117 -6.25 19.91 -31.56
N SER A 118 -7.02 20.51 -30.65
CA SER A 118 -8.41 20.16 -30.41
C SER A 118 -9.22 21.42 -30.14
N TRP A 119 -10.44 21.49 -30.67
CA TRP A 119 -11.29 22.68 -30.54
C TRP A 119 -11.57 23.06 -29.09
N HIS A 120 -11.57 22.10 -28.15
CA HIS A 120 -11.85 22.34 -26.73
C HIS A 120 -10.63 22.79 -25.91
N PHE A 121 -9.47 23.02 -26.53
CA PHE A 121 -8.30 23.52 -25.80
C PHE A 121 -8.43 25.03 -25.52
N PRO A 122 -7.88 25.53 -24.39
CA PRO A 122 -8.06 26.93 -23.96
C PRO A 122 -7.72 27.97 -25.01
N GLY A 123 -6.62 27.79 -25.75
CA GLY A 123 -6.19 28.72 -26.80
C GLY A 123 -7.17 28.87 -27.97
N SER A 124 -8.10 27.92 -28.14
CA SER A 124 -9.15 27.97 -29.17
C SER A 124 -10.51 28.40 -28.61
N ILE A 125 -10.92 27.82 -27.48
CA ILE A 125 -12.31 27.90 -27.01
C ILE A 125 -12.55 29.02 -26.00
N PHE A 126 -11.52 29.51 -25.30
CA PHE A 126 -11.67 30.53 -24.27
C PHE A 126 -11.36 31.91 -24.83
N LEU A 127 -12.03 32.93 -24.30
CA LEU A 127 -11.70 34.33 -24.59
C LEU A 127 -10.22 34.64 -24.25
N THR A 128 -9.65 34.00 -23.23
CA THR A 128 -8.23 34.12 -22.86
C THR A 128 -7.26 33.64 -23.94
N GLY A 129 -7.72 32.85 -24.91
CA GLY A 129 -6.95 32.49 -26.10
C GLY A 129 -6.74 33.64 -27.10
N TYR A 130 -7.40 34.77 -26.89
CA TYR A 130 -7.42 35.93 -27.78
C TYR A 130 -6.88 37.20 -27.09
N SER A 131 -6.43 38.16 -27.89
CA SER A 131 -6.00 39.48 -27.39
C SER A 131 -7.17 40.24 -26.77
N GLN A 132 -6.93 41.17 -25.85
CA GLN A 132 -8.01 41.95 -25.21
C GLN A 132 -8.90 42.69 -26.23
N ASP A 133 -8.32 43.22 -27.32
CA ASP A 133 -9.08 43.85 -28.39
C ASP A 133 -9.99 42.85 -29.12
N ASP A 134 -9.48 41.64 -29.36
CA ASP A 134 -10.28 40.59 -29.99
C ASP A 134 -11.35 40.03 -29.04
N ARG A 135 -11.05 39.94 -27.73
CA ARG A 135 -12.05 39.62 -26.68
C ARG A 135 -13.20 40.63 -26.74
N ASN A 136 -12.90 41.93 -26.79
CA ASN A 136 -13.90 42.98 -26.88
C ASN A 136 -14.77 42.84 -28.13
N LYS A 137 -14.18 42.62 -29.31
CA LYS A 137 -14.93 42.40 -30.57
C LYS A 137 -15.82 41.17 -30.51
N LEU A 138 -15.30 40.06 -29.97
CA LEU A 138 -16.06 38.82 -29.81
C LEU A 138 -17.26 39.03 -28.89
N ILE A 139 -17.03 39.60 -27.70
CA ILE A 139 -18.08 39.91 -26.72
C ILE A 139 -19.12 40.84 -27.34
N ASP A 140 -18.70 41.93 -27.96
CA ASP A 140 -19.61 42.90 -28.58
C ASP A 140 -20.51 42.24 -29.61
N LYS A 141 -19.91 41.46 -30.52
CA LYS A 141 -20.65 40.75 -31.55
C LYS A 141 -21.64 39.75 -30.97
N ALA A 142 -21.26 39.01 -29.93
CA ALA A 142 -22.15 38.05 -29.28
C ALA A 142 -23.35 38.72 -28.61
N PHE A 143 -23.12 39.81 -27.86
CA PHE A 143 -24.16 40.55 -27.17
C PHE A 143 -25.10 41.28 -28.14
N GLU A 144 -24.57 41.85 -29.23
CA GLU A 144 -25.38 42.46 -30.29
C GLU A 144 -26.23 41.42 -31.03
N SER A 145 -25.66 40.29 -31.43
CA SER A 145 -26.41 39.20 -32.05
C SER A 145 -27.49 38.63 -31.12
N PHE A 146 -27.19 38.52 -29.82
CA PHE A 146 -28.18 38.12 -28.82
C PHE A 146 -29.34 39.13 -28.75
N ARG A 147 -29.02 40.43 -28.64
CA ARG A 147 -30.05 41.49 -28.58
C ARG A 147 -30.89 41.55 -29.86
N ASN A 148 -30.29 41.35 -31.03
CA ASN A 148 -31.02 41.30 -32.29
C ASN A 148 -31.99 40.12 -32.33
N THR A 149 -31.63 38.99 -31.71
CA THR A 149 -32.48 37.80 -31.64
C THR A 149 -33.60 37.93 -30.61
N PHE A 150 -33.30 38.40 -29.39
CA PHE A 150 -34.22 38.35 -28.25
C PHE A 150 -34.77 39.71 -27.79
N GLY A 151 -34.23 40.82 -28.29
CA GLY A 151 -34.68 42.19 -27.98
C GLY A 151 -34.05 42.82 -26.71
N TYR A 152 -33.25 42.09 -25.96
CA TYR A 152 -32.59 42.54 -24.73
C TYR A 152 -31.16 41.97 -24.62
N TYR A 153 -30.31 42.53 -23.75
CA TYR A 153 -28.99 41.97 -23.44
C TYR A 153 -29.08 40.89 -22.35
N PRO A 154 -28.29 39.82 -22.42
CA PRO A 154 -28.36 38.72 -21.45
C PRO A 154 -27.90 39.19 -20.07
N LYS A 155 -28.55 38.70 -19.01
CA LYS A 155 -28.16 38.97 -17.61
C LYS A 155 -27.17 37.97 -17.05
N SER A 156 -27.13 36.78 -17.64
CA SER A 156 -26.25 35.68 -17.26
C SER A 156 -25.45 35.21 -18.47
N VAL A 157 -24.19 34.93 -18.23
CA VAL A 157 -23.28 34.30 -19.20
C VAL A 157 -22.70 33.03 -18.58
N GLY A 158 -22.20 32.12 -19.40
CA GLY A 158 -21.37 31.02 -18.90
C GLY A 158 -20.28 30.62 -19.87
N ALA A 159 -19.24 29.98 -19.35
CA ALA A 159 -18.15 29.38 -20.10
C ALA A 159 -17.50 28.31 -19.23
N TRP A 160 -16.49 27.61 -19.74
CA TRP A 160 -15.61 26.84 -18.86
C TRP A 160 -14.73 27.77 -18.02
N TRP A 161 -14.22 28.86 -18.60
CA TRP A 161 -13.49 29.91 -17.90
C TRP A 161 -13.76 31.30 -18.48
N ILE A 162 -13.80 32.32 -17.63
CA ILE A 162 -13.90 33.74 -18.03
C ILE A 162 -12.91 34.52 -17.15
N ASP A 163 -12.00 35.26 -17.77
CA ASP A 163 -11.04 36.13 -17.09
C ASP A 163 -11.68 37.44 -16.58
N GLY A 164 -10.99 38.10 -15.65
CA GLY A 164 -11.41 39.29 -14.94
C GLY A 164 -11.61 40.47 -15.87
N TYR A 165 -10.73 40.63 -16.87
CA TYR A 165 -10.88 41.65 -17.90
C TYR A 165 -12.17 41.46 -18.70
N SER A 166 -12.43 40.25 -19.21
CA SER A 166 -13.67 39.95 -19.95
C SER A 166 -14.92 40.10 -19.07
N LEU A 167 -14.89 39.64 -17.81
CA LEU A 167 -15.99 39.80 -16.86
C LEU A 167 -16.30 41.26 -16.57
N GLU A 168 -15.27 42.06 -16.30
CA GLU A 168 -15.42 43.48 -15.98
C GLU A 168 -15.95 44.25 -17.19
N TYR A 169 -15.45 43.95 -18.40
CA TYR A 169 -15.93 44.55 -19.64
C TYR A 169 -17.42 44.25 -19.87
N MET A 170 -17.83 42.98 -19.74
CA MET A 170 -19.23 42.58 -19.86
C MET A 170 -20.12 43.23 -18.79
N GLN A 171 -19.61 43.34 -17.55
CA GLN A 171 -20.35 43.97 -16.46
C GLN A 171 -20.55 45.47 -16.71
N LYS A 172 -19.50 46.20 -17.06
CA LYS A 172 -19.54 47.66 -17.25
C LYS A 172 -20.38 48.05 -18.47
N LYS A 173 -20.24 47.32 -19.58
CA LYS A 173 -20.89 47.66 -20.86
C LYS A 173 -22.31 47.11 -20.98
N TYR A 174 -22.53 45.86 -20.53
CA TYR A 174 -23.79 45.14 -20.75
C TYR A 174 -24.57 44.83 -19.47
N GLY A 175 -24.00 45.07 -18.29
CA GLY A 175 -24.70 44.93 -17.01
C GLY A 175 -25.00 43.49 -16.60
N ILE A 176 -24.15 42.52 -17.00
CA ILE A 176 -24.31 41.14 -16.55
C ILE A 176 -24.28 41.05 -15.02
N THR A 177 -25.02 40.10 -14.47
CA THR A 177 -25.19 39.91 -13.02
C THR A 177 -24.67 38.57 -12.53
N ASN A 178 -24.61 37.57 -13.41
CA ASN A 178 -24.10 36.24 -13.13
C ASN A 178 -23.14 35.79 -14.24
N ALA A 179 -22.10 35.06 -13.84
CA ALA A 179 -21.24 34.32 -14.73
C ALA A 179 -21.05 32.88 -14.21
N MET A 180 -21.36 31.90 -15.04
CA MET A 180 -21.13 30.49 -14.75
C MET A 180 -19.79 30.03 -15.32
N ILE A 181 -18.88 29.57 -14.47
CA ILE A 181 -17.58 28.97 -14.86
C ILE A 181 -17.52 27.51 -14.43
N VAL A 182 -16.55 26.71 -14.86
CA VAL A 182 -16.44 25.30 -14.40
C VAL A 182 -16.09 25.21 -12.91
N ALA A 183 -16.59 24.20 -12.21
CA ALA A 183 -16.13 23.85 -10.87
C ALA A 183 -14.65 23.40 -10.87
N ASP A 184 -14.02 23.28 -9.69
CA ASP A 184 -12.63 22.80 -9.58
C ASP A 184 -12.39 21.54 -10.43
N GLN A 185 -11.40 21.65 -11.31
CA GLN A 185 -10.99 20.61 -12.25
C GLN A 185 -9.49 20.69 -12.50
N TYR A 186 -8.81 19.56 -12.28
CA TYR A 186 -7.36 19.51 -12.39
C TYR A 186 -6.86 19.26 -13.83
N SER A 187 -7.36 18.24 -14.54
CA SER A 187 -6.87 17.95 -15.89
C SER A 187 -7.85 17.23 -16.84
N THR A 188 -9.15 17.21 -16.54
CA THR A 188 -10.15 16.43 -17.31
C THR A 188 -10.19 16.82 -18.79
N ASP A 189 -10.09 18.12 -19.08
CA ASP A 189 -10.19 18.68 -20.44
C ASP A 189 -8.89 19.36 -20.92
N ASN A 190 -7.73 18.92 -20.40
CA ASN A 190 -6.40 19.48 -20.70
C ASN A 190 -6.19 20.97 -20.30
N TYR A 191 -6.93 21.44 -19.31
CA TYR A 191 -6.69 22.70 -18.60
C TYR A 191 -6.93 22.53 -17.10
N GLN A 192 -6.37 23.44 -16.29
CA GLN A 192 -6.43 23.35 -14.83
C GLN A 192 -7.11 24.59 -14.24
N ILE A 193 -8.38 24.47 -13.85
CA ILE A 193 -9.11 25.46 -13.04
C ILE A 193 -9.18 24.93 -11.62
N TRP A 194 -8.21 25.32 -10.79
CA TRP A 194 -7.98 24.66 -9.50
C TRP A 194 -7.58 25.67 -8.44
N GLY A 195 -8.41 25.85 -7.41
CA GLY A 195 -8.11 26.79 -6.32
C GLY A 195 -9.25 27.72 -5.89
N GLN A 196 -10.36 27.79 -6.63
CA GLN A 196 -11.50 28.66 -6.29
C GLN A 196 -12.29 28.14 -5.09
N TYR A 197 -13.36 28.82 -4.71
CA TYR A 197 -14.32 28.21 -3.79
C TYR A 197 -14.78 26.86 -4.32
N PHE A 198 -14.79 25.82 -3.49
CA PHE A 198 -15.17 24.49 -3.93
C PHE A 198 -16.69 24.43 -4.16
N SER A 199 -17.12 24.48 -5.42
CA SER A 199 -18.52 24.33 -5.84
C SER A 199 -19.50 25.30 -5.16
N THR A 200 -19.06 26.51 -4.78
CA THR A 200 -19.89 27.52 -4.11
C THR A 200 -19.74 28.90 -4.76
N PRO A 201 -20.78 29.76 -4.71
CA PRO A 201 -20.78 31.03 -5.41
C PRO A 201 -20.03 32.14 -4.68
N TYR A 202 -19.39 33.03 -5.44
CA TYR A 202 -18.59 34.14 -4.90
C TYR A 202 -18.57 35.37 -5.83
N TYR A 203 -18.10 36.51 -5.32
CA TYR A 203 -17.70 37.65 -6.15
C TYR A 203 -16.22 37.53 -6.48
N PRO A 204 -15.83 37.61 -7.75
CA PRO A 204 -14.44 37.44 -8.14
C PRO A 204 -13.65 38.74 -7.92
N ASP A 205 -12.36 38.58 -7.64
CA ASP A 205 -11.38 39.65 -7.72
C ASP A 205 -11.14 40.04 -9.19
N LYS A 206 -11.00 41.35 -9.45
CA LYS A 206 -10.87 41.88 -10.82
C LYS A 206 -9.58 41.47 -11.51
N ASP A 207 -8.51 41.27 -10.74
CA ASP A 207 -7.19 40.92 -11.27
C ASP A 207 -6.98 39.40 -11.25
N ARG A 208 -7.81 38.64 -10.51
CA ARG A 208 -7.75 37.18 -10.45
C ARG A 208 -9.06 36.50 -10.10
N VAL A 209 -9.79 36.06 -11.14
CA VAL A 209 -11.16 35.54 -11.00
C VAL A 209 -11.25 34.30 -10.14
N ILE A 210 -10.21 33.46 -10.13
CA ILE A 210 -10.21 32.25 -9.29
C ILE A 210 -10.26 32.58 -7.78
N ASN A 211 -9.93 33.81 -7.40
CA ASN A 211 -9.96 34.29 -6.03
C ASN A 211 -11.27 35.05 -5.76
N PRO A 212 -11.89 34.87 -4.57
CA PRO A 212 -12.92 35.77 -4.10
C PRO A 212 -12.35 37.16 -3.82
N ALA A 213 -13.11 38.21 -4.13
CA ALA A 213 -12.73 39.59 -3.81
C ALA A 213 -12.61 39.81 -2.30
N GLN A 214 -11.54 40.49 -1.87
CA GLN A 214 -11.28 40.82 -0.46
C GLN A 214 -11.66 42.25 -0.09
N SER A 215 -11.86 43.12 -1.08
CA SER A 215 -12.28 44.50 -0.92
C SER A 215 -13.41 44.86 -1.91
N GLU A 216 -14.19 45.89 -1.58
CA GLU A 216 -15.23 46.38 -2.49
C GLU A 216 -14.65 47.05 -3.74
N GLU A 217 -13.41 47.54 -3.67
CA GLU A 217 -12.71 48.21 -4.76
C GLU A 217 -12.26 47.22 -5.86
N ASN A 218 -11.78 46.05 -5.47
CA ASN A 218 -11.34 45.02 -6.41
C ASN A 218 -12.41 44.00 -6.77
N LYS A 219 -13.62 44.16 -6.24
CA LYS A 219 -14.75 43.30 -6.56
C LYS A 219 -15.35 43.62 -7.93
N ILE A 220 -15.47 42.61 -8.79
CA ILE A 220 -16.41 42.67 -9.91
C ILE A 220 -17.81 42.33 -9.39
N PRO A 221 -18.84 43.18 -9.55
CA PRO A 221 -20.20 42.96 -9.00
C PRO A 221 -21.04 41.96 -9.82
N VAL A 222 -20.41 40.84 -10.21
CA VAL A 222 -20.95 39.68 -10.91
C VAL A 222 -20.83 38.47 -9.98
N VAL A 223 -21.91 37.72 -9.81
CA VAL A 223 -21.89 36.50 -8.99
C VAL A 223 -21.35 35.36 -9.84
N ILE A 224 -20.20 34.82 -9.45
CA ILE A 224 -19.67 33.57 -10.00
C ILE A 224 -20.49 32.41 -9.44
N THR A 225 -20.92 31.53 -10.35
CA THR A 225 -21.51 30.24 -10.03
C THR A 225 -20.79 29.15 -10.81
N GLN A 226 -20.82 27.90 -10.33
CA GLN A 226 -19.95 26.85 -10.86
C GLN A 226 -20.72 25.73 -11.56
N TRP A 227 -20.31 25.39 -12.79
CA TRP A 227 -20.83 24.32 -13.61
C TRP A 227 -20.22 22.97 -13.21
N ALA A 228 -21.14 22.02 -13.12
CA ALA A 228 -21.03 20.68 -12.57
C ALA A 228 -20.33 20.61 -11.19
N PRO A 229 -20.93 21.20 -10.13
CA PRO A 229 -20.53 21.02 -8.74
C PRO A 229 -20.10 19.58 -8.42
N ARG A 230 -18.94 19.44 -7.77
CA ARG A 230 -18.28 18.16 -7.51
C ARG A 230 -18.73 17.58 -6.16
N ASP A 231 -18.62 16.28 -6.01
CA ASP A 231 -18.69 15.61 -4.71
C ASP A 231 -17.52 16.08 -3.83
N PRO A 232 -17.76 16.69 -2.64
CA PRO A 232 -16.67 17.18 -1.79
C PRO A 232 -15.77 16.08 -1.21
N VAL A 233 -16.22 14.82 -1.18
CA VAL A 233 -15.47 13.66 -0.69
C VAL A 233 -14.70 12.98 -1.82
N ASN A 234 -15.38 12.71 -2.94
CA ASN A 234 -14.85 11.88 -4.03
C ASN A 234 -14.35 12.69 -5.24
N GLY A 235 -14.79 13.95 -5.39
CA GLY A 235 -14.54 14.80 -6.54
C GLY A 235 -13.19 15.53 -6.57
N TYR A 236 -12.43 15.49 -5.47
CA TYR A 236 -11.13 16.16 -5.36
C TYR A 236 -9.99 15.21 -5.74
N GLY A 237 -9.44 15.36 -6.95
CA GLY A 237 -8.40 14.46 -7.46
C GLY A 237 -7.73 14.93 -8.76
N LYS A 238 -6.92 14.05 -9.35
CA LYS A 238 -5.99 14.39 -10.44
C LYS A 238 -6.60 14.29 -11.83
N GLY A 239 -7.65 13.51 -12.03
CA GLY A 239 -8.09 13.16 -13.38
C GLY A 239 -9.59 13.06 -13.54
N VAL A 240 -9.96 12.47 -14.68
CA VAL A 240 -11.35 12.28 -15.11
C VAL A 240 -12.15 11.46 -14.09
N GLU A 241 -11.53 10.43 -13.49
CA GLU A 241 -12.18 9.57 -12.52
C GLU A 241 -12.71 10.37 -11.32
N GLU A 242 -11.89 11.22 -10.71
CA GLU A 242 -12.35 12.03 -9.58
C GLU A 242 -13.29 13.16 -10.04
N SER A 243 -12.93 13.90 -11.10
CA SER A 243 -13.74 15.05 -11.55
C SER A 243 -15.17 14.70 -11.96
N THR A 244 -15.41 13.45 -12.36
CA THR A 244 -16.74 12.95 -12.78
C THR A 244 -17.58 12.44 -11.61
N TYR A 245 -17.09 12.48 -10.36
CA TYR A 245 -17.97 12.51 -9.20
C TYR A 245 -18.61 13.90 -9.09
N SER A 246 -19.61 14.14 -9.94
CA SER A 246 -20.31 15.41 -10.06
C SER A 246 -21.82 15.22 -10.11
N VAL A 247 -22.57 16.33 -10.11
CA VAL A 247 -24.03 16.33 -10.26
C VAL A 247 -24.53 16.10 -11.69
N GLN A 248 -23.65 15.95 -12.68
CA GLN A 248 -24.04 15.86 -14.07
C GLN A 248 -24.38 14.42 -14.47
N ALA A 249 -25.52 14.21 -15.13
CA ALA A 249 -25.99 12.87 -15.51
C ALA A 249 -24.98 12.05 -16.33
N ASN A 250 -24.30 12.66 -17.32
CA ASN A 250 -23.26 11.96 -18.08
C ASN A 250 -22.08 11.54 -17.22
N ASP A 251 -21.66 12.36 -16.25
CA ASP A 251 -20.50 12.09 -15.42
C ASP A 251 -20.74 10.87 -14.53
N TYR A 252 -21.79 10.90 -13.71
CA TYR A 252 -22.01 9.84 -12.73
C TYR A 252 -22.57 8.55 -13.35
N ILE A 253 -23.23 8.61 -14.51
CA ILE A 253 -23.69 7.40 -15.23
C ILE A 253 -22.54 6.73 -15.95
N ASP A 254 -21.76 7.48 -16.73
CA ASP A 254 -20.80 6.89 -17.67
C ASP A 254 -19.52 6.44 -16.98
N PHE A 255 -19.09 7.16 -15.94
CA PHE A 255 -17.82 6.89 -15.27
C PHE A 255 -17.99 6.06 -13.99
N HIS A 256 -19.14 6.15 -13.33
CA HIS A 256 -19.35 5.57 -12.00
C HIS A 256 -20.52 4.59 -11.90
N ASN A 257 -21.33 4.45 -12.95
CA ASN A 257 -22.54 3.62 -12.95
C ASN A 257 -23.48 3.95 -11.76
N LEU A 258 -23.59 5.24 -11.46
CA LEU A 258 -24.47 5.81 -10.44
C LEU A 258 -25.77 6.32 -11.07
N GLY A 259 -26.72 6.76 -10.24
CA GLY A 259 -28.03 7.21 -10.68
C GLY A 259 -28.66 8.21 -9.72
N ILE A 260 -29.96 8.43 -9.89
CA ILE A 260 -30.75 9.44 -9.16
C ILE A 260 -30.58 9.45 -7.64
N ASN A 261 -30.27 8.31 -7.02
CA ASN A 261 -30.00 8.24 -5.57
C ASN A 261 -28.73 9.00 -5.18
N TYR A 262 -27.67 8.88 -5.97
CA TYR A 262 -26.43 9.62 -5.77
C TYR A 262 -26.67 11.12 -6.01
N PHE A 263 -27.34 11.47 -7.11
CA PHE A 263 -27.76 12.84 -7.40
C PHE A 263 -28.58 13.45 -6.25
N SER A 264 -29.57 12.74 -5.72
CA SER A 264 -30.37 13.23 -4.60
C SER A 264 -29.52 13.50 -3.35
N LYS A 265 -28.52 12.67 -3.06
CA LYS A 265 -27.62 12.90 -1.93
C LYS A 265 -26.77 14.15 -2.14
N LEU A 266 -26.29 14.41 -3.35
CA LEU A 266 -25.58 15.65 -3.68
C LEU A 266 -26.48 16.88 -3.58
N VAL A 267 -27.74 16.79 -4.05
CA VAL A 267 -28.74 17.86 -3.87
C VAL A 267 -28.92 18.17 -2.38
N ASP A 268 -29.15 17.14 -1.57
CA ASP A 268 -29.33 17.31 -0.12
C ASP A 268 -28.04 17.83 0.54
N LEU A 269 -26.87 17.39 0.10
CA LEU A 269 -25.58 17.88 0.60
C LEU A 269 -25.45 19.40 0.39
N TYR A 270 -25.65 19.91 -0.83
CA TYR A 270 -25.48 21.34 -1.10
C TYR A 270 -26.63 22.21 -0.59
N THR A 271 -27.83 21.65 -0.42
CA THR A 271 -29.03 22.39 0.02
C THR A 271 -29.35 22.21 1.51
N ASN A 272 -28.56 21.47 2.29
CA ASN A 272 -28.82 21.25 3.71
C ASN A 272 -27.60 21.51 4.61
N GLN A 273 -26.84 22.56 4.29
CA GLN A 273 -25.70 22.98 5.09
C GLN A 273 -26.14 23.87 6.25
N LYS A 274 -26.12 23.31 7.47
CA LYS A 274 -26.59 23.96 8.71
C LYS A 274 -25.96 25.34 8.98
N PHE A 275 -24.71 25.53 8.59
CA PHE A 275 -23.92 26.71 8.96
C PHE A 275 -23.89 27.80 7.89
N ASN A 276 -24.40 27.51 6.69
CA ASN A 276 -24.40 28.46 5.58
C ASN A 276 -25.66 29.33 5.63
N GLN A 277 -25.53 30.59 5.23
CA GLN A 277 -26.66 31.53 5.13
C GLN A 277 -27.62 31.16 3.99
N PHE A 278 -27.13 30.41 2.99
CA PHE A 278 -27.89 29.86 1.89
C PHE A 278 -27.21 28.59 1.35
N GLY A 279 -27.98 27.73 0.70
CA GLY A 279 -27.48 26.64 -0.15
C GLY A 279 -27.62 27.01 -1.62
N GLN A 280 -26.66 26.62 -2.46
CA GLN A 280 -26.74 26.81 -3.90
C GLN A 280 -26.16 25.61 -4.63
N LEU A 281 -26.84 25.18 -5.70
CA LEU A 281 -26.39 24.13 -6.58
C LEU A 281 -26.78 24.43 -8.03
N ILE A 282 -25.86 24.23 -8.96
CA ILE A 282 -26.18 24.19 -10.41
C ILE A 282 -26.30 22.74 -10.84
N VAL A 283 -27.34 22.45 -11.61
CA VAL A 283 -27.54 21.15 -12.27
C VAL A 283 -27.94 21.38 -13.72
N GLY A 284 -27.89 20.34 -14.54
CA GLY A 284 -28.45 20.35 -15.88
C GLY A 284 -27.65 19.49 -16.84
N LEU A 285 -27.92 19.63 -18.13
CA LEU A 285 -27.30 18.82 -19.17
C LEU A 285 -27.13 19.61 -20.47
N GLU A 286 -25.96 19.52 -21.10
CA GLU A 286 -25.68 20.12 -22.40
C GLU A 286 -26.39 19.36 -23.52
N ASN A 287 -26.79 20.08 -24.56
CA ASN A 287 -27.43 19.49 -25.75
C ASN A 287 -26.47 18.72 -26.67
N SER A 288 -25.17 18.62 -26.35
CA SER A 288 -24.19 17.88 -27.16
C SER A 288 -24.13 16.38 -26.86
N TYR A 289 -24.86 15.93 -25.84
CA TYR A 289 -24.96 14.54 -25.42
C TYR A 289 -26.14 13.82 -26.10
N ASP A 290 -26.07 12.48 -26.13
CA ASP A 290 -27.11 11.63 -26.71
C ASP A 290 -28.42 11.71 -25.90
N TRP A 291 -29.44 12.34 -26.48
CA TRP A 291 -30.71 12.57 -25.80
C TRP A 291 -31.42 11.26 -25.42
N ASP A 292 -31.39 10.26 -26.29
CA ASP A 292 -32.07 8.99 -26.03
C ASP A 292 -31.48 8.27 -24.82
N LYS A 293 -30.17 8.42 -24.61
CA LYS A 293 -29.47 7.86 -23.46
C LYS A 293 -29.82 8.56 -22.15
N TYR A 294 -29.83 9.89 -22.11
CA TYR A 294 -29.93 10.65 -20.84
C TYR A 294 -31.33 11.19 -20.52
N LYS A 295 -32.29 11.20 -21.46
CA LYS A 295 -33.64 11.74 -21.25
C LYS A 295 -34.31 11.20 -19.99
N GLY A 296 -34.19 9.88 -19.76
CA GLY A 296 -34.84 9.22 -18.64
C GLY A 296 -34.24 9.59 -17.29
N GLU A 297 -32.96 9.94 -17.24
CA GLU A 297 -32.33 10.41 -16.01
C GLU A 297 -32.61 11.89 -15.78
N TYR A 298 -32.50 12.72 -16.82
CA TYR A 298 -32.85 14.15 -16.75
C TYR A 298 -34.31 14.37 -16.29
N GLU A 299 -35.26 13.55 -16.76
CA GLU A 299 -36.65 13.57 -16.27
C GLU A 299 -36.75 13.29 -14.76
N LYS A 300 -35.97 12.34 -14.25
CA LYS A 300 -35.95 12.03 -12.81
C LYS A 300 -35.30 13.15 -12.00
N GLU A 301 -34.21 13.74 -12.48
CA GLU A 301 -33.53 14.87 -11.82
C GLU A 301 -34.49 16.05 -11.66
N VAL A 302 -35.13 16.48 -12.75
CA VAL A 302 -36.10 17.58 -12.73
C VAL A 302 -37.27 17.25 -11.79
N LYS A 303 -37.82 16.04 -11.88
CA LYS A 303 -38.91 15.61 -11.01
C LYS A 303 -38.50 15.64 -9.53
N LEU A 304 -37.32 15.13 -9.19
CA LEU A 304 -36.80 15.11 -7.83
C LEU A 304 -36.69 16.54 -7.26
N LEU A 305 -36.14 17.47 -8.04
CA LEU A 305 -35.98 18.87 -7.64
C LEU A 305 -37.33 19.55 -7.42
N VAL A 306 -38.29 19.32 -8.32
CA VAL A 306 -39.65 19.86 -8.22
C VAL A 306 -40.38 19.29 -7.01
N ASP A 307 -40.21 18.00 -6.73
CA ASP A 307 -40.80 17.36 -5.56
C ASP A 307 -40.18 17.91 -4.25
N LYS A 308 -38.85 18.14 -4.21
CA LYS A 308 -38.18 18.82 -3.08
C LYS A 308 -38.64 20.29 -2.94
N GLN A 309 -38.88 20.99 -4.04
CA GLN A 309 -39.43 22.34 -4.03
C GLN A 309 -40.85 22.37 -3.44
N LYS A 310 -41.72 21.45 -3.87
CA LYS A 310 -43.09 21.32 -3.32
C LYS A 310 -43.10 21.01 -1.82
N GLN A 311 -42.05 20.34 -1.34
CA GLN A 311 -41.84 20.07 0.09
C GLN A 311 -41.25 21.27 0.86
N GLY A 312 -41.00 22.40 0.19
CA GLY A 312 -40.42 23.60 0.81
C GLY A 312 -38.94 23.46 1.18
N ARG A 313 -38.22 22.46 0.64
CA ARG A 313 -36.81 22.20 0.98
C ARG A 313 -35.82 23.06 0.20
N LEU A 314 -36.19 23.49 -1.00
CA LEU A 314 -35.39 24.30 -1.91
C LEU A 314 -36.28 25.11 -2.85
N SER A 315 -35.69 26.09 -3.54
CA SER A 315 -36.32 26.88 -4.60
C SER A 315 -35.53 26.72 -5.91
N ILE A 316 -36.22 26.41 -7.00
CA ILE A 316 -35.64 26.36 -8.33
C ILE A 316 -35.67 27.78 -8.91
N VAL A 317 -34.50 28.35 -9.19
CA VAL A 317 -34.34 29.75 -9.62
C VAL A 317 -33.42 29.85 -10.84
N THR A 318 -33.63 30.88 -11.67
CA THR A 318 -32.70 31.21 -12.75
C THR A 318 -31.38 31.76 -12.20
N LEU A 319 -30.32 31.76 -13.02
CA LEU A 319 -29.02 32.28 -12.62
C LEU A 319 -29.08 33.76 -12.22
N SER A 320 -29.78 34.59 -13.00
CA SER A 320 -29.99 36.00 -12.64
C SER A 320 -30.88 36.16 -11.41
N GLY A 321 -31.86 35.28 -11.22
CA GLY A 321 -32.71 35.26 -10.02
C GLY A 321 -31.89 35.01 -8.75
N PHE A 322 -31.02 34.01 -8.78
CA PHE A 322 -30.08 33.75 -7.68
C PHE A 322 -29.08 34.90 -7.49
N ALA A 323 -28.50 35.43 -8.57
CA ALA A 323 -27.57 36.54 -8.47
C ALA A 323 -28.22 37.79 -7.87
N ASN A 324 -29.50 38.04 -8.14
CA ASN A 324 -30.22 39.16 -7.55
C ASN A 324 -30.42 38.96 -6.04
N PHE A 325 -30.77 37.74 -5.61
CA PHE A 325 -30.81 37.37 -4.20
C PHE A 325 -29.44 37.59 -3.54
N TYR A 326 -28.37 37.07 -4.15
CA TYR A 326 -27.02 37.15 -3.60
C TYR A 326 -26.54 38.61 -3.46
N LYS A 327 -26.75 39.43 -4.50
CA LYS A 327 -26.41 40.87 -4.48
C LYS A 327 -27.21 41.68 -3.48
N THR A 328 -28.46 41.31 -3.24
CA THR A 328 -29.31 41.99 -2.26
C THR A 328 -28.87 41.67 -0.83
N ASN A 329 -28.52 40.41 -0.56
CA ASN A 329 -28.21 39.94 0.80
C ASN A 329 -26.73 40.08 1.17
N PHE A 330 -25.83 40.08 0.19
CA PHE A 330 -24.38 40.18 0.38
C PHE A 330 -23.79 41.29 -0.51
N PRO A 331 -24.19 42.57 -0.35
CA PRO A 331 -23.79 43.62 -1.29
C PRO A 331 -22.29 43.94 -1.30
N LYS A 332 -21.58 43.62 -0.20
CA LYS A 332 -20.18 43.97 0.00
C LYS A 332 -19.20 42.93 -0.53
N LEU A 333 -19.09 41.79 0.13
CA LEU A 333 -18.17 40.69 -0.19
C LEU A 333 -18.90 39.36 -0.06
N SER A 334 -18.30 38.29 -0.55
CA SER A 334 -18.83 36.94 -0.41
C SER A 334 -18.87 36.50 1.05
N PRO A 335 -19.96 35.84 1.49
CA PRO A 335 -20.01 35.25 2.81
C PRO A 335 -19.09 34.03 2.90
N GLU A 336 -18.83 33.63 4.15
CA GLU A 336 -18.16 32.37 4.47
C GLU A 336 -19.07 31.17 4.21
N HIS A 337 -18.47 30.06 3.81
CA HIS A 337 -19.12 28.78 3.56
C HIS A 337 -18.43 27.67 4.34
N LEU A 338 -19.24 26.79 4.95
CA LEU A 338 -18.80 25.54 5.53
C LEU A 338 -19.64 24.40 4.95
N ILE A 339 -18.99 23.50 4.21
CA ILE A 339 -19.59 22.26 3.73
C ILE A 339 -19.14 21.13 4.64
N ILE A 340 -20.10 20.44 5.26
CA ILE A 340 -19.87 19.18 5.96
C ILE A 340 -20.47 18.09 5.07
N ALA A 341 -19.60 17.23 4.54
CA ALA A 341 -19.95 16.20 3.58
C ALA A 341 -19.72 14.81 4.18
N GLU A 342 -20.78 14.00 4.18
CA GLU A 342 -20.67 12.54 4.29
C GLU A 342 -20.54 11.95 2.90
N ASP A 343 -19.84 10.82 2.78
CA ASP A 343 -19.64 10.17 1.49
C ASP A 343 -20.99 9.74 0.86
N PRO A 344 -21.38 10.32 -0.30
CA PRO A 344 -22.61 9.92 -1.00
C PRO A 344 -22.62 8.44 -1.43
N LEU A 345 -21.46 7.77 -1.48
CA LEU A 345 -21.34 6.35 -1.75
C LEU A 345 -21.64 5.46 -0.52
N GLY A 346 -21.73 6.05 0.67
CA GLY A 346 -22.11 5.35 1.90
C GLY A 346 -20.94 4.74 2.69
N THR A 347 -19.70 5.22 2.48
CA THR A 347 -18.56 4.84 3.31
C THR A 347 -18.44 5.71 4.57
N ASP A 348 -17.51 5.39 5.47
CA ASP A 348 -17.23 6.18 6.67
C ASP A 348 -16.44 7.47 6.37
N LYS A 349 -16.06 7.73 5.11
CA LYS A 349 -15.31 8.92 4.71
C LYS A 349 -16.14 10.18 4.88
N LYS A 350 -15.48 11.26 5.30
CA LYS A 350 -16.09 12.59 5.40
C LYS A 350 -15.13 13.67 4.93
N ALA A 351 -15.67 14.80 4.50
CA ALA A 351 -14.91 16.00 4.18
C ALA A 351 -15.56 17.23 4.82
N ILE A 352 -14.74 18.15 5.33
CA ILE A 352 -15.17 19.46 5.82
C ILE A 352 -14.43 20.51 5.01
N TRP A 353 -15.16 21.29 4.23
CA TRP A 353 -14.62 22.40 3.44
C TRP A 353 -15.02 23.73 4.07
N PHE A 354 -14.04 24.52 4.49
CA PHE A 354 -14.22 25.90 4.92
C PHE A 354 -13.71 26.84 3.84
N MET A 355 -14.48 27.86 3.51
CA MET A 355 -14.15 28.84 2.47
C MET A 355 -14.61 30.23 2.90
N ASN A 356 -13.72 31.21 2.80
CA ASN A 356 -14.05 32.62 2.98
C ASN A 356 -13.17 33.48 2.05
N PRO A 357 -13.39 34.81 1.97
CA PRO A 357 -12.63 35.65 1.04
C PRO A 357 -11.11 35.60 1.20
N TYR A 358 -10.61 35.11 2.34
CA TYR A 358 -9.18 35.08 2.67
C TYR A 358 -8.52 33.73 2.44
N TYR A 359 -9.24 32.62 2.60
CA TYR A 359 -8.69 31.29 2.36
C TYR A 359 -9.77 30.21 2.17
N ARG A 360 -9.34 29.07 1.60
CA ARG A 360 -10.08 27.80 1.68
C ARG A 360 -9.27 26.73 2.40
N ALA A 361 -9.95 25.79 3.04
CA ALA A 361 -9.33 24.63 3.68
C ALA A 361 -10.26 23.40 3.61
N ALA A 362 -9.70 22.24 3.28
CA ALA A 362 -10.40 20.96 3.17
C ALA A 362 -9.80 19.93 4.12
N PHE A 363 -10.56 19.58 5.16
CA PHE A 363 -10.21 18.55 6.13
C PHE A 363 -10.92 17.23 5.79
N TYR A 364 -10.16 16.18 5.55
CA TYR A 364 -10.65 14.85 5.20
C TYR A 364 -10.50 13.89 6.36
N ILE A 365 -11.50 13.01 6.51
CA ILE A 365 -11.57 11.97 7.51
C ILE A 365 -11.72 10.64 6.78
N ASN A 366 -10.70 9.77 6.88
CA ASN A 366 -10.61 8.48 6.20
C ASN A 366 -10.12 7.38 7.17
N ASP A 367 -10.26 6.11 6.80
CA ASP A 367 -9.82 4.96 7.63
C ASP A 367 -8.30 4.98 7.95
N ASP A 368 -7.49 5.55 7.05
CA ASP A 368 -6.02 5.61 7.19
C ASP A 368 -5.52 6.89 7.87
N GLY A 369 -6.41 7.84 8.19
CA GLY A 369 -6.07 9.09 8.87
C GLY A 369 -6.88 10.32 8.46
N ASN A 370 -6.77 11.36 9.29
CA ASN A 370 -7.50 12.61 9.24
C ASN A 370 -6.51 13.74 8.92
N SER A 371 -6.73 14.46 7.82
CA SER A 371 -5.74 15.38 7.30
C SER A 371 -6.35 16.52 6.51
N PHE A 372 -5.73 17.69 6.56
CA PHE A 372 -5.96 18.71 5.54
C PHE A 372 -5.31 18.28 4.23
N LYS A 373 -6.11 18.21 3.15
CA LYS A 373 -5.62 17.91 1.80
C LYS A 373 -5.47 19.16 0.93
N ASP A 374 -6.19 20.22 1.28
CA ASP A 374 -6.14 21.51 0.60
C ASP A 374 -6.20 22.61 1.66
N ILE A 375 -5.25 23.56 1.63
CA ILE A 375 -5.33 24.85 2.35
C ILE A 375 -4.73 25.88 1.40
N ARG A 376 -5.48 26.93 1.05
CA ARG A 376 -5.01 27.97 0.14
C ARG A 376 -5.33 29.34 0.68
N GLN A 377 -4.33 30.20 0.75
CA GLN A 377 -4.56 31.60 1.03
C GLN A 377 -4.87 32.35 -0.27
N TYR A 378 -5.91 33.16 -0.24
CA TYR A 378 -6.21 34.12 -1.29
C TYR A 378 -5.47 35.42 -1.02
N ILE A 379 -4.85 35.98 -2.05
CA ILE A 379 -4.08 37.22 -1.97
C ILE A 379 -4.62 38.16 -3.04
N GLU A 380 -4.96 39.36 -2.60
CA GLU A 380 -5.37 40.46 -3.46
C GLU A 380 -4.13 41.11 -4.11
N GLY A 381 -4.23 41.46 -5.39
CA GLY A 381 -3.14 42.09 -6.17
C GLY A 381 -2.25 41.12 -6.96
N ASP A 382 -2.46 39.80 -6.85
CA ASP A 382 -1.84 38.82 -7.74
C ASP A 382 -2.56 38.81 -9.09
N GLU A 383 -1.83 39.05 -10.18
CA GLU A 383 -2.39 39.01 -11.54
C GLU A 383 -2.65 37.56 -11.99
N GLU A 384 -3.84 37.28 -12.55
CA GLU A 384 -4.15 35.98 -13.13
C GLU A 384 -3.45 35.72 -14.46
N LEU A 385 -3.34 34.43 -14.78
CA LEU A 385 -2.87 33.97 -16.08
C LEU A 385 -3.74 34.54 -17.19
N CYS A 386 -3.09 35.05 -18.23
CA CYS A 386 -3.75 35.52 -19.45
C CYS A 386 -4.64 36.76 -19.27
N LEU A 387 -4.49 37.52 -18.18
CA LEU A 387 -5.26 38.74 -17.96
C LEU A 387 -4.94 39.79 -19.04
N LYS A 388 -3.65 40.09 -19.24
CA LYS A 388 -3.17 41.10 -20.20
C LYS A 388 -2.90 40.56 -21.60
N GLU A 389 -2.39 39.33 -21.68
CA GLU A 389 -1.99 38.69 -22.93
C GLU A 389 -2.79 37.42 -23.21
N ALA A 390 -2.85 37.04 -24.49
CA ALA A 390 -3.46 35.79 -24.90
C ALA A 390 -2.59 34.59 -24.49
N CYS A 391 -3.19 33.46 -24.15
CA CYS A 391 -2.47 32.24 -23.81
C CYS A 391 -3.02 31.00 -24.53
N GLU A 392 -2.11 30.11 -24.92
CA GLU A 392 -2.49 28.84 -25.57
C GLU A 392 -2.98 27.79 -24.56
N SER A 393 -2.57 27.91 -23.29
CA SER A 393 -2.91 26.97 -22.21
C SER A 393 -3.22 27.71 -20.92
N LEU A 394 -4.05 27.09 -20.07
CA LEU A 394 -4.50 27.66 -18.80
C LEU A 394 -4.26 26.66 -17.65
N ASN A 395 -3.36 27.02 -16.74
CA ASN A 395 -2.91 26.15 -15.65
C ASN A 395 -2.84 26.91 -14.32
N PHE A 396 -3.97 26.99 -13.62
CA PHE A 396 -3.99 27.64 -12.31
C PHE A 396 -3.39 26.80 -11.19
N ALA A 397 -3.41 25.47 -11.29
CA ALA A 397 -2.99 24.58 -10.21
C ALA A 397 -1.53 24.81 -9.80
N THR A 398 -0.64 24.98 -10.79
CA THR A 398 0.79 25.21 -10.57
C THR A 398 1.16 26.68 -10.33
N SER A 399 0.22 27.61 -10.55
CA SER A 399 0.43 29.05 -10.36
C SER A 399 0.25 29.52 -8.90
N ALA A 400 -0.17 28.64 -8.00
CA ALA A 400 -0.43 28.98 -6.61
C ALA A 400 0.85 28.93 -5.77
N THR A 401 1.20 30.03 -5.10
CA THR A 401 2.45 30.19 -4.33
C THR A 401 2.28 30.02 -2.83
N ARG A 402 1.05 30.07 -2.30
CA ARG A 402 0.71 29.91 -0.86
C ARG A 402 -0.36 28.86 -0.66
N VAL A 403 0.06 27.61 -0.82
CA VAL A 403 -0.86 26.48 -0.91
C VAL A 403 -0.27 25.21 -0.29
N LEU A 404 -1.08 24.54 0.51
CA LEU A 404 -0.97 23.11 0.75
C LEU A 404 -1.98 22.43 -0.15
N ASP A 405 -1.51 21.53 -1.03
CA ASP A 405 -2.39 20.82 -1.94
C ASP A 405 -1.86 19.43 -2.27
N TYR A 406 -2.69 18.43 -2.01
CA TYR A 406 -2.33 17.03 -2.18
C TYR A 406 -2.29 16.62 -3.65
N VAL A 407 -3.15 17.20 -4.49
CA VAL A 407 -3.28 16.83 -5.91
C VAL A 407 -2.07 17.32 -6.72
N THR A 408 -1.73 18.60 -6.60
CA THR A 408 -0.65 19.27 -7.34
C THR A 408 0.71 18.90 -6.78
N PHE A 409 0.89 18.96 -5.46
CA PHE A 409 2.22 18.88 -4.83
C PHE A 409 2.43 17.64 -3.95
N GLY A 410 1.40 16.82 -3.75
CA GLY A 410 1.47 15.66 -2.85
C GLY A 410 1.57 16.05 -1.36
N HIS A 411 1.32 17.31 -1.02
CA HIS A 411 1.40 17.81 0.34
C HIS A 411 0.05 17.64 1.05
N ARG A 412 0.08 17.13 2.28
CA ARG A 412 -1.08 17.07 3.18
C ARG A 412 -0.63 17.30 4.61
N TRP A 413 -1.50 17.87 5.44
CA TRP A 413 -1.23 18.05 6.86
C TRP A 413 -2.03 17.03 7.65
N VAL A 414 -1.36 15.95 8.07
CA VAL A 414 -1.98 14.89 8.88
C VAL A 414 -2.12 15.38 10.31
N ILE A 415 -3.35 15.36 10.83
CA ILE A 415 -3.68 15.74 12.21
C ILE A 415 -3.72 14.49 13.09
N ASP A 416 -4.36 13.41 12.61
CA ASP A 416 -4.41 12.11 13.30
C ASP A 416 -4.36 10.97 12.30
N GLU A 417 -3.92 9.79 12.75
CA GLU A 417 -4.01 8.54 11.99
C GLU A 417 -5.10 7.66 12.57
N GLY A 418 -5.75 6.88 11.71
CA GLY A 418 -6.80 5.95 12.12
C GLY A 418 -8.20 6.56 12.31
N LYS A 419 -9.10 5.77 12.90
CA LYS A 419 -10.53 6.09 12.99
C LYS A 419 -10.83 7.13 14.07
N ILE A 420 -11.85 7.96 13.81
CA ILE A 420 -12.35 8.94 14.79
C ILE A 420 -13.73 8.56 15.32
N LYS A 421 -14.06 9.04 16.52
CA LYS A 421 -15.37 8.90 17.15
C LYS A 421 -15.92 10.25 17.59
N GLY A 422 -17.24 10.39 17.56
CA GLY A 422 -17.92 11.56 18.13
C GLY A 422 -17.63 12.88 17.42
N LEU A 423 -17.47 12.87 16.08
CA LEU A 423 -17.30 14.08 15.28
C LEU A 423 -18.48 15.04 15.51
N LYS A 424 -18.17 16.27 15.92
CA LYS A 424 -19.12 17.35 16.16
C LYS A 424 -18.57 18.64 15.55
N VAL A 425 -19.42 19.39 14.87
CA VAL A 425 -19.08 20.72 14.36
C VAL A 425 -20.01 21.75 14.99
N GLU A 426 -19.44 22.84 15.49
CA GLU A 426 -20.16 23.92 16.17
C GLU A 426 -19.67 25.28 15.67
N ARG A 427 -20.52 26.30 15.72
CA ARG A 427 -20.14 27.69 15.49
C ARG A 427 -20.03 28.38 16.84
N SER A 428 -18.91 29.05 17.11
CA SER A 428 -18.65 29.81 18.33
C SER A 428 -18.17 31.22 17.95
N GLY A 429 -19.07 32.20 17.94
CA GLY A 429 -18.77 33.53 17.39
C GLY A 429 -18.43 33.48 15.90
N GLU A 430 -17.25 33.98 15.55
CA GLU A 430 -16.72 34.01 14.17
C GLU A 430 -15.90 32.77 13.78
N LYS A 431 -15.77 31.77 14.67
CA LYS A 431 -15.03 30.53 14.38
C LYS A 431 -15.92 29.30 14.28
N TYR A 432 -15.50 28.36 13.44
CA TYR A 432 -16.09 27.01 13.35
C TYR A 432 -15.18 26.02 14.05
N VAL A 433 -15.73 25.27 14.99
CA VAL A 433 -15.01 24.33 15.84
C VAL A 433 -15.41 22.91 15.46
N VAL A 434 -14.45 22.12 15.01
CA VAL A 434 -14.57 20.69 14.75
C VAL A 434 -13.95 19.94 15.92
N ILE A 435 -14.75 19.09 16.56
CA ILE A 435 -14.36 18.31 17.74
C ILE A 435 -14.53 16.84 17.42
N TYR A 436 -13.54 16.02 17.71
CA TYR A 436 -13.66 14.57 17.64
C TYR A 436 -12.74 13.89 18.66
N THR A 437 -12.88 12.58 18.80
CA THR A 437 -11.96 11.74 19.58
C THR A 437 -11.20 10.84 18.61
N ASN A 438 -9.87 10.86 18.68
CA ASN A 438 -9.04 10.01 17.81
C ASN A 438 -9.00 8.55 18.30
N GLU A 439 -8.31 7.67 17.56
CA GLU A 439 -8.24 6.24 17.87
C GLU A 439 -7.53 5.94 19.21
N ALA A 440 -6.67 6.85 19.69
CA ALA A 440 -6.04 6.79 21.00
C ALA A 440 -6.92 7.31 22.15
N ASN A 441 -8.21 7.61 21.90
CA ASN A 441 -9.15 8.23 22.84
C ASN A 441 -8.77 9.65 23.29
N ASN A 442 -7.92 10.35 22.54
CA ASN A 442 -7.61 11.75 22.78
C ASN A 442 -8.61 12.66 22.06
N LYS A 443 -9.11 13.67 22.77
CA LYS A 443 -10.01 14.68 22.20
C LYS A 443 -9.19 15.66 21.36
N ARG A 444 -9.68 15.93 20.15
CA ARG A 444 -9.10 16.84 19.17
C ARG A 444 -10.05 17.98 18.90
N THR A 445 -9.49 19.18 18.77
CA THR A 445 -10.23 20.41 18.47
C THR A 445 -9.53 21.15 17.35
N ILE A 446 -10.20 21.29 16.22
CA ILE A 446 -9.77 22.10 15.08
C ILE A 446 -10.68 23.32 15.00
N GLU A 447 -10.13 24.51 14.89
CA GLU A 447 -10.91 25.74 14.74
C GLU A 447 -10.54 26.45 13.44
N PHE A 448 -11.53 26.73 12.61
CA PHE A 448 -11.42 27.63 11.45
C PHE A 448 -11.78 29.04 11.91
N LEU A 449 -10.81 29.95 11.93
CA LEU A 449 -10.97 31.37 12.25
C LEU A 449 -11.04 32.19 10.96
N PRO A 450 -11.45 33.47 10.99
CA PRO A 450 -11.52 34.28 9.77
C PRO A 450 -10.24 34.34 8.93
N ARG A 451 -9.05 34.27 9.56
CA ARG A 451 -7.75 34.35 8.86
C ARG A 451 -6.70 33.35 9.36
N ASP A 452 -7.10 32.41 10.22
CA ASP A 452 -6.18 31.51 10.93
C ASP A 452 -6.81 30.12 11.10
N ILE A 453 -5.97 29.12 11.37
CA ILE A 453 -6.41 27.78 11.79
C ILE A 453 -5.79 27.46 13.15
N SER A 454 -6.62 26.96 14.07
CA SER A 454 -6.19 26.52 15.40
C SER A 454 -6.30 25.00 15.52
N ILE A 455 -5.24 24.35 16.00
CA ILE A 455 -5.26 22.91 16.33
C ILE A 455 -4.92 22.75 17.81
N ASP A 456 -5.85 22.19 18.58
CA ASP A 456 -5.75 21.98 20.03
C ASP A 456 -5.27 23.25 20.79
N GLY A 457 -5.78 24.42 20.38
CA GLY A 457 -5.48 25.72 20.98
C GLY A 457 -4.23 26.43 20.41
N LYS A 458 -3.47 25.77 19.53
CA LYS A 458 -2.35 26.40 18.82
C LYS A 458 -2.84 27.08 17.56
N ILE A 459 -2.94 28.41 17.60
CA ILE A 459 -3.33 29.25 16.46
C ILE A 459 -2.13 29.44 15.52
N SER A 460 -2.36 29.22 14.23
CA SER A 460 -1.40 29.51 13.15
C SER A 460 -2.11 30.32 12.06
N SER A 461 -1.46 31.38 11.57
CA SER A 461 -1.89 32.03 10.34
C SER A 461 -1.86 31.06 9.17
N ILE A 462 -2.68 31.28 8.13
CA ILE A 462 -2.75 30.35 6.99
C ILE A 462 -1.38 30.12 6.38
N ASP A 463 -0.58 31.17 6.22
CA ASP A 463 0.80 31.04 5.74
C ASP A 463 1.66 30.20 6.66
N VAL A 464 1.60 30.42 7.97
CA VAL A 464 2.37 29.63 8.94
C VAL A 464 1.89 28.17 8.97
N ALA A 465 0.59 27.92 8.83
CA ALA A 465 0.02 26.58 8.77
C ALA A 465 0.50 25.85 7.50
N ILE A 466 0.46 26.51 6.35
CA ILE A 466 0.98 25.98 5.08
C ILE A 466 2.49 25.75 5.19
N LEU A 467 3.25 26.74 5.67
CA LEU A 467 4.69 26.62 5.85
C LEU A 467 5.04 25.45 6.77
N ASN A 468 4.48 25.38 7.97
CA ASN A 468 4.77 24.29 8.92
C ASN A 468 4.39 22.90 8.37
N SER A 469 3.37 22.83 7.52
CA SER A 469 2.92 21.56 6.93
C SER A 469 3.66 21.17 5.64
N THR A 470 4.29 22.12 4.95
CA THR A 470 5.03 21.90 3.68
C THR A 470 6.56 21.94 3.87
N PHE A 471 7.08 22.82 4.74
CA PHE A 471 8.51 23.06 5.02
C PHE A 471 9.15 22.09 6.00
N ASN A 472 8.47 21.01 6.39
CA ASN A 472 9.19 19.83 6.88
C ASN A 472 10.03 19.14 5.79
N LYS A 473 10.25 19.77 4.63
CA LYS A 473 11.32 19.46 3.67
C LYS A 473 12.34 20.61 3.62
N PRO A 474 13.49 20.48 4.31
CA PRO A 474 14.70 21.19 3.89
C PRO A 474 15.15 20.66 2.53
N GLU A 475 15.58 21.57 1.65
CA GLU A 475 16.16 21.28 0.34
C GLU A 475 17.37 20.33 0.41
N GLU A 476 17.54 19.55 -0.66
CA GLU A 476 18.62 18.58 -0.86
C GLU A 476 20.00 19.27 -0.90
N LYS A 477 20.84 18.98 0.10
CA LYS A 477 22.28 18.86 -0.14
C LYS A 477 22.60 17.41 -0.47
N LYS A 478 22.68 17.07 -1.76
CA LYS A 478 23.28 15.80 -2.20
C LYS A 478 24.71 16.04 -2.68
N SER A 479 25.64 16.00 -1.73
CA SER A 479 26.95 15.39 -1.96
C SER A 479 27.30 14.53 -0.74
N GLY A 480 26.85 13.28 -0.74
CA GLY A 480 27.32 12.28 0.21
C GLY A 480 28.61 11.65 -0.32
N ASN A 481 29.62 11.52 0.52
CA ASN A 481 30.78 10.68 0.20
C ASN A 481 30.31 9.22 0.12
N GLN A 482 30.74 8.49 -0.91
CA GLN A 482 30.52 7.04 -0.96
C GLN A 482 31.15 6.36 0.26
N LEU A 483 30.34 5.73 1.11
CA LEU A 483 30.85 4.81 2.10
C LEU A 483 31.27 3.52 1.39
N ILE A 484 32.54 3.19 1.48
CA ILE A 484 33.10 1.97 0.91
C ILE A 484 33.30 0.96 2.04
N ALA A 485 32.69 -0.22 1.90
CA ALA A 485 32.87 -1.32 2.83
C ALA A 485 34.29 -1.92 2.71
N ILE A 486 35.23 -1.36 3.46
CA ILE A 486 36.60 -1.87 3.56
C ILE A 486 36.67 -2.79 4.80
N ILE A 487 36.99 -4.06 4.57
CA ILE A 487 37.19 -5.04 5.64
C ILE A 487 38.65 -4.94 6.11
N ASP A 488 38.86 -4.65 7.39
CA ASP A 488 40.18 -4.73 8.02
C ASP A 488 40.60 -6.20 8.20
N GLY A 489 41.89 -6.50 8.00
CA GLY A 489 42.46 -7.82 8.19
C GLY A 489 42.31 -8.37 9.61
N SER A 490 42.17 -7.50 10.61
CA SER A 490 41.89 -7.89 12.00
C SER A 490 40.55 -8.62 12.17
N ILE A 491 39.54 -8.29 11.36
CA ILE A 491 38.20 -8.92 11.35
C ILE A 491 38.30 -10.39 10.93
N PHE A 492 39.23 -10.72 10.02
CA PHE A 492 39.37 -12.06 9.49
C PHE A 492 39.75 -13.08 10.57
N ALA A 493 40.64 -12.70 11.50
CA ALA A 493 41.03 -13.55 12.62
C ALA A 493 39.84 -13.84 13.56
N GLY A 494 39.03 -12.81 13.86
CA GLY A 494 37.81 -12.95 14.67
C GLY A 494 36.78 -13.86 14.02
N LEU A 495 36.51 -13.66 12.72
CA LEU A 495 35.61 -14.51 11.94
C LEU A 495 36.09 -15.96 11.88
N LEU A 496 37.39 -16.19 11.67
CA LEU A 496 37.96 -17.53 11.64
C LEU A 496 37.81 -18.25 12.99
N PHE A 497 38.09 -17.55 14.09
CA PHE A 497 37.94 -18.11 15.43
C PHE A 497 36.47 -18.40 15.78
N GLY A 498 35.55 -17.48 15.45
CA GLY A 498 34.11 -17.69 15.56
C GLY A 498 33.63 -18.89 14.74
N PHE A 499 34.16 -19.06 13.52
CA PHE A 499 33.83 -20.20 12.68
C PHE A 499 34.32 -21.52 13.26
N ILE A 500 35.52 -21.56 13.85
CA ILE A 500 36.04 -22.77 14.53
C ILE A 500 35.15 -23.14 15.73
N LYS A 501 34.76 -22.16 16.55
CA LYS A 501 33.82 -22.38 17.67
C LYS A 501 32.49 -22.93 17.18
N PHE A 502 31.94 -22.33 16.13
CA PHE A 502 30.71 -22.80 15.48
C PHE A 502 30.85 -24.25 14.99
N LEU A 503 31.92 -24.58 14.28
CA LEU A 503 32.18 -25.94 13.79
C LEU A 503 32.28 -26.97 14.93
N LEU A 504 32.96 -26.62 16.02
CA LEU A 504 33.04 -27.46 17.21
C LEU A 504 31.66 -27.68 17.83
N PHE A 505 30.89 -26.60 17.99
CA PHE A 505 29.55 -26.65 18.55
C PHE A 505 28.60 -27.51 17.70
N ILE A 506 28.49 -27.26 16.38
CA ILE A 506 27.61 -28.05 15.53
C ILE A 506 28.06 -29.51 15.43
N THR A 507 29.34 -29.80 15.62
CA THR A 507 29.80 -31.19 15.66
C THR A 507 29.30 -31.89 16.92
N ILE A 508 29.46 -31.26 18.08
CA ILE A 508 29.12 -31.81 19.38
C ILE A 508 27.60 -31.83 19.63
N ALA A 509 26.93 -30.71 19.41
CA ALA A 509 25.53 -30.51 19.79
C ALA A 509 24.52 -30.85 18.68
N ILE A 510 24.95 -30.99 17.42
CA ILE A 510 24.06 -31.28 16.29
C ILE A 510 24.44 -32.62 15.63
N LYS A 511 25.65 -32.70 15.06
CA LYS A 511 26.07 -33.84 14.24
C LYS A 511 26.15 -35.14 15.03
N ILE A 512 26.82 -35.15 16.20
CA ILE A 512 26.98 -36.35 17.04
C ILE A 512 25.63 -36.90 17.52
N PRO A 513 24.75 -36.10 18.17
CA PRO A 513 23.42 -36.58 18.57
C PRO A 513 22.61 -37.15 17.40
N GLY A 514 22.57 -36.43 16.29
CA GLY A 514 21.88 -36.89 15.10
C GLY A 514 22.48 -38.16 14.51
N TYR A 515 23.80 -38.35 14.56
CA TYR A 515 24.47 -39.57 14.11
C TYR A 515 24.09 -40.78 14.97
N VAL A 516 24.15 -40.64 16.30
CA VAL A 516 23.78 -41.70 17.25
C VAL A 516 22.31 -42.11 17.05
N ILE A 517 21.41 -41.14 16.84
CA ILE A 517 20.00 -41.42 16.52
C ILE A 517 19.90 -42.13 15.16
N THR A 518 20.61 -41.66 14.14
CA THR A 518 20.56 -42.22 12.77
C THR A 518 20.96 -43.68 12.74
N LYS A 519 22.05 -44.07 13.43
CA LYS A 519 22.51 -45.46 13.49
C LYS A 519 21.51 -46.40 14.18
N LYS A 520 20.73 -45.89 15.15
CA LYS A 520 19.69 -46.70 15.81
C LYS A 520 18.46 -46.92 14.93
N ILE A 521 18.15 -45.99 14.03
CA ILE A 521 16.91 -46.05 13.21
C ILE A 521 17.14 -46.59 11.79
N VAL A 522 18.35 -46.46 11.25
CA VAL A 522 18.72 -46.97 9.92
C VAL A 522 19.67 -48.16 10.05
N SER A 523 19.17 -49.36 9.74
CA SER A 523 19.94 -50.61 9.77
C SER A 523 20.80 -50.83 8.51
N GLU A 524 20.47 -50.16 7.39
CA GLU A 524 21.23 -50.25 6.15
C GLU A 524 22.52 -49.41 6.20
N LYS A 525 23.60 -49.91 5.59
CA LYS A 525 24.85 -49.16 5.46
C LYS A 525 24.67 -48.00 4.47
N LEU A 526 24.42 -46.81 5.00
CA LEU A 526 24.24 -45.60 4.20
C LEU A 526 25.58 -45.07 3.65
N PRO A 527 25.58 -44.46 2.45
CA PRO A 527 26.70 -43.64 1.99
C PRO A 527 27.02 -42.51 2.98
N GLN A 528 28.29 -42.16 3.12
CA GLN A 528 28.77 -41.20 4.13
C GLN A 528 28.08 -39.82 4.03
N VAL A 529 27.87 -39.31 2.81
CA VAL A 529 27.16 -38.04 2.59
C VAL A 529 25.70 -38.11 3.05
N THR A 530 25.01 -39.21 2.76
CA THR A 530 23.62 -39.44 3.21
C THR A 530 23.55 -39.49 4.73
N LEU A 531 24.49 -40.19 5.35
CA LEU A 531 24.59 -40.28 6.81
C LEU A 531 24.82 -38.91 7.44
N TRP A 532 25.72 -38.10 6.88
CA TRP A 532 25.97 -36.74 7.36
C TRP A 532 24.75 -35.83 7.22
N PHE A 533 24.09 -35.85 6.07
CA PHE A 533 22.88 -35.06 5.83
C PHE A 533 21.77 -35.40 6.84
N ILE A 534 21.49 -36.69 7.04
CA ILE A 534 20.49 -37.15 8.01
C ILE A 534 20.90 -36.77 9.44
N SER A 535 22.18 -36.97 9.80
CA SER A 535 22.69 -36.63 11.13
C SER A 535 22.53 -35.14 11.44
N PHE A 536 22.91 -34.26 10.52
CA PHE A 536 22.74 -32.82 10.72
C PHE A 536 21.27 -32.42 10.84
N GLY A 537 20.40 -32.90 9.96
CA GLY A 537 19.00 -32.51 10.01
C GLY A 537 18.24 -33.05 11.23
N ILE A 538 18.50 -34.29 11.68
CA ILE A 538 17.96 -34.81 12.94
C ILE A 538 18.52 -34.02 14.13
N GLY A 539 19.82 -33.73 14.11
CA GLY A 539 20.49 -32.95 15.15
C GLY A 539 19.93 -31.54 15.30
N ILE A 540 19.66 -30.84 14.17
CA ILE A 540 19.05 -29.50 14.16
C ILE A 540 17.69 -29.53 14.87
N VAL A 541 16.83 -30.49 14.50
CA VAL A 541 15.50 -30.63 15.10
C VAL A 541 15.62 -31.02 16.57
N SER A 542 16.51 -31.94 16.91
CA SER A 542 16.68 -32.43 18.27
C SER A 542 17.21 -31.35 19.22
N LEU A 543 18.24 -30.60 18.81
CA LEU A 543 18.78 -29.47 19.58
C LEU A 543 17.72 -28.39 19.79
N THR A 544 16.96 -28.07 18.74
CA THR A 544 15.93 -27.03 18.82
C THR A 544 14.76 -27.46 19.72
N LEU A 545 14.29 -28.69 19.59
CA LEU A 545 13.23 -29.24 20.44
C LEU A 545 13.65 -29.34 21.90
N ILE A 546 14.86 -29.83 22.21
CA ILE A 546 15.31 -29.91 23.60
C ILE A 546 15.49 -28.51 24.20
N SER A 547 15.95 -27.54 23.41
CA SER A 547 16.07 -26.14 23.85
C SER A 547 14.69 -25.52 24.12
N TYR A 548 13.71 -25.79 23.26
CA TYR A 548 12.34 -25.35 23.46
C TYR A 548 11.70 -25.96 24.72
N LEU A 549 11.80 -27.29 24.87
CA LEU A 549 11.23 -28.01 26.01
C LEU A 549 11.90 -27.64 27.33
N SER A 550 13.23 -27.48 27.33
CA SER A 550 13.96 -27.04 28.52
C SER A 550 13.67 -25.58 28.86
N GLY A 551 13.52 -24.71 27.85
CA GLY A 551 13.11 -23.32 28.04
C GLY A 551 11.72 -23.19 28.67
N LEU A 552 10.74 -24.01 28.25
CA LEU A 552 9.41 -24.08 28.89
C LEU A 552 9.48 -24.47 30.37
N LEU A 553 10.52 -25.19 30.78
CA LEU A 553 10.73 -25.63 32.17
C LEU A 553 11.70 -24.71 32.94
N GLY A 554 12.26 -23.67 32.32
CA GLY A 554 13.30 -22.82 32.90
C GLY A 554 14.64 -23.54 33.14
N LEU A 555 14.93 -24.60 32.36
CA LEU A 555 16.08 -25.48 32.52
C LEU A 555 17.08 -25.37 31.34
N ASP A 556 17.38 -24.17 30.85
CA ASP A 556 18.23 -23.94 29.68
C ASP A 556 19.58 -24.68 29.69
N TRP A 557 20.16 -24.89 30.88
CA TRP A 557 21.42 -25.62 31.06
C TRP A 557 21.33 -27.11 30.67
N PHE A 558 20.13 -27.65 30.48
CA PHE A 558 19.89 -29.04 30.06
C PHE A 558 20.46 -29.34 28.67
N VAL A 559 20.71 -28.32 27.84
CA VAL A 559 21.41 -28.46 26.55
C VAL A 559 22.82 -29.04 26.75
N TYR A 560 23.51 -28.73 27.86
CA TYR A 560 24.80 -29.34 28.18
C TYR A 560 24.68 -30.82 28.53
N ILE A 561 23.65 -31.21 29.29
CA ILE A 561 23.37 -32.62 29.58
C ILE A 561 23.10 -33.35 28.25
N TYR A 562 22.23 -32.79 27.41
CA TYR A 562 21.92 -33.34 26.10
C TYR A 562 23.19 -33.60 25.28
N ALA A 563 24.05 -32.59 25.13
CA ALA A 563 25.29 -32.72 24.38
C ALA A 563 26.22 -33.78 25.00
N LEU A 564 26.42 -33.73 26.33
CA LEU A 564 27.29 -34.66 27.05
C LEU A 564 26.80 -36.11 26.97
N THR A 565 25.49 -36.35 27.15
CA THR A 565 24.89 -37.68 27.06
C THR A 565 25.14 -38.29 25.69
N PHE A 566 24.92 -37.55 24.61
CA PHE A 566 25.16 -38.07 23.26
C PHE A 566 26.66 -38.24 22.94
N LEU A 567 27.53 -37.41 23.51
CA LEU A 567 28.98 -37.55 23.38
C LEU A 567 29.49 -38.82 24.07
N VAL A 568 28.97 -39.08 25.28
CA VAL A 568 29.22 -40.31 26.06
C VAL A 568 28.71 -41.52 25.28
N LEU A 569 27.48 -41.50 24.78
CA LEU A 569 26.92 -42.59 23.96
C LEU A 569 27.76 -42.85 22.70
N PHE A 570 28.19 -41.79 22.00
CA PHE A 570 29.04 -41.89 20.82
C PHE A 570 30.39 -42.58 21.12
N TRP A 571 30.98 -42.28 22.29
CA TRP A 571 32.22 -42.91 22.73
C TRP A 571 32.00 -44.38 23.13
N PHE A 572 30.99 -44.67 23.95
CA PHE A 572 30.70 -46.02 24.45
C PHE A 572 30.23 -46.98 23.35
N CYS A 573 29.46 -46.51 22.36
CA CYS A 573 29.04 -47.31 21.20
C CYS A 573 30.19 -47.56 20.20
N LYS A 574 31.41 -47.08 20.48
CA LYS A 574 32.59 -47.16 19.59
C LYS A 574 32.34 -46.58 18.18
N ASP A 575 31.39 -45.66 18.06
CA ASP A 575 30.98 -45.10 16.78
C ASP A 575 32.08 -44.25 16.11
N TRP A 576 33.04 -43.77 16.91
CA TRP A 576 34.25 -43.10 16.42
C TRP A 576 35.14 -43.99 15.55
N VAL A 577 35.06 -45.32 15.67
CA VAL A 577 35.85 -46.27 14.87
C VAL A 577 35.37 -46.33 13.41
N ASP A 578 34.06 -46.18 13.20
CA ASP A 578 33.42 -46.14 11.87
C ASP A 578 33.47 -44.75 11.23
N PHE A 579 34.00 -43.76 11.95
CA PHE A 579 34.15 -42.38 11.48
C PHE A 579 35.36 -42.23 10.55
N LYS A 580 35.48 -43.10 9.54
CA LYS A 580 36.56 -43.04 8.53
C LYS A 580 36.15 -42.15 7.37
N ILE A 581 37.07 -41.30 6.90
CA ILE A 581 36.90 -40.54 5.65
C ILE A 581 37.20 -41.52 4.50
N SER A 582 36.19 -41.88 3.71
CA SER A 582 36.42 -42.69 2.52
C SER A 582 37.13 -41.89 1.43
N ARG A 583 37.95 -42.55 0.60
CA ARG A 583 38.61 -41.91 -0.54
C ARG A 583 37.57 -41.48 -1.58
N LEU A 584 37.52 -40.18 -1.89
CA LEU A 584 36.57 -39.59 -2.83
C LEU A 584 36.85 -40.03 -4.27
N THR A 585 35.79 -40.36 -5.01
CA THR A 585 35.87 -40.60 -6.46
C THR A 585 36.00 -39.29 -7.24
N ARG A 586 36.49 -39.34 -8.49
CA ARG A 586 36.55 -38.14 -9.37
C ARG A 586 35.18 -37.46 -9.56
N PHE A 587 34.12 -38.26 -9.61
CA PHE A 587 32.74 -37.75 -9.71
C PHE A 587 32.32 -37.01 -8.44
N GLU A 588 32.60 -37.56 -7.27
CA GLU A 588 32.30 -36.91 -5.99
C GLU A 588 33.12 -35.64 -5.78
N LEU A 589 34.38 -35.61 -6.23
CA LEU A 589 35.19 -34.38 -6.23
C LEU A 589 34.53 -33.29 -7.08
N PHE A 590 34.02 -33.62 -8.27
CA PHE A 590 33.32 -32.66 -9.13
C PHE A 590 32.00 -32.18 -8.49
N VAL A 591 31.24 -33.08 -7.85
CA VAL A 591 30.04 -32.72 -7.08
C VAL A 591 30.39 -31.76 -5.93
N ILE A 592 31.48 -32.03 -5.20
CA ILE A 592 31.93 -31.17 -4.09
C ILE A 592 32.33 -29.80 -4.61
N LEU A 593 33.07 -29.71 -5.73
CA LEU A 593 33.42 -28.43 -6.35
C LEU A 593 32.19 -27.65 -6.80
N LEU A 594 31.19 -28.33 -7.35
CA LEU A 594 29.92 -27.71 -7.78
C LEU A 594 29.08 -27.23 -6.58
N ILE A 595 29.03 -28.00 -5.49
CA ILE A 595 28.39 -27.56 -4.25
C ILE A 595 29.14 -26.38 -3.66
N PHE A 596 30.48 -26.41 -3.64
CA PHE A 596 31.30 -25.33 -3.12
C PHE A 596 31.10 -24.02 -3.89
N SER A 597 31.08 -24.07 -5.23
CA SER A 597 30.78 -22.89 -6.04
C SER A 597 29.35 -22.40 -5.83
N GLY A 598 28.39 -23.31 -5.68
CA GLY A 598 26.99 -23.00 -5.34
C GLY A 598 26.84 -22.31 -3.99
N VAL A 599 27.58 -22.76 -2.97
CA VAL A 599 27.62 -22.17 -1.63
C VAL A 599 28.15 -20.74 -1.70
N ILE A 600 29.29 -20.52 -2.36
CA ILE A 600 29.82 -19.15 -2.55
C ILE A 600 28.78 -18.26 -3.22
N PHE A 601 28.12 -18.76 -4.26
CA PHE A 601 27.12 -18.01 -5.00
C PHE A 601 25.91 -17.64 -4.13
N GLN A 602 25.32 -18.57 -3.39
CA GLN A 602 24.18 -18.35 -2.49
C GLN A 602 24.49 -17.48 -1.25
N LEU A 603 25.77 -17.27 -0.93
CA LEU A 603 26.17 -16.41 0.19
C LEU A 603 26.30 -14.95 -0.19
N LEU A 604 26.43 -14.63 -1.48
CA LEU A 604 26.61 -13.24 -1.95
C LEU A 604 25.56 -12.27 -1.39
N PRO A 605 24.26 -12.62 -1.29
CA PRO A 605 23.24 -11.69 -0.78
C PRO A 605 23.29 -11.42 0.72
N VAL A 606 23.91 -12.29 1.52
CA VAL A 606 23.83 -12.24 2.99
C VAL A 606 25.17 -11.92 3.65
N TYR A 607 26.29 -12.38 3.08
CA TYR A 607 27.58 -12.47 3.75
C TYR A 607 28.10 -11.15 4.33
N LYS A 608 27.91 -10.04 3.59
CA LYS A 608 28.41 -8.70 3.97
C LYS A 608 27.58 -8.01 5.05
N SER A 609 26.31 -8.38 5.18
CA SER A 609 25.41 -7.73 6.15
C SER A 609 25.85 -8.04 7.59
N GLY A 610 25.72 -7.05 8.48
CA GLY A 610 26.01 -7.24 9.90
C GLY A 610 27.50 -7.28 10.27
N ILE A 611 28.41 -6.94 9.35
CA ILE A 611 29.84 -6.74 9.65
C ILE A 611 30.04 -5.31 10.15
N ASN A 612 30.88 -5.11 11.17
CA ASN A 612 31.29 -3.78 11.59
C ASN A 612 32.46 -3.29 10.70
N TYR A 613 32.18 -2.29 9.87
CA TYR A 613 33.12 -1.61 8.98
C TYR A 613 33.63 -0.31 9.62
N SER A 614 34.52 0.41 8.95
CA SER A 614 35.03 1.71 9.43
C SER A 614 33.95 2.78 9.67
N PHE A 615 32.80 2.67 8.98
CA PHE A 615 31.66 3.57 9.16
C PHE A 615 30.63 3.07 10.19
N GLY A 616 30.78 1.85 10.72
CA GLY A 616 29.76 1.14 11.49
C GLY A 616 29.25 -0.11 10.76
N VAL A 617 28.03 -0.55 11.07
CA VAL A 617 27.48 -1.81 10.55
C VAL A 617 26.67 -1.59 9.27
N GLY A 618 27.06 -2.26 8.18
CA GLY A 618 26.37 -2.17 6.88
C GLY A 618 25.38 -3.30 6.61
N PHE A 619 24.33 -3.00 5.84
CA PHE A 619 23.32 -3.95 5.38
C PHE A 619 23.06 -3.84 3.87
N TRP A 620 22.86 -4.99 3.23
CA TRP A 620 22.54 -5.09 1.81
C TRP A 620 21.17 -5.73 1.60
N GLY A 621 20.36 -5.08 0.75
CA GLY A 621 19.04 -5.58 0.36
C GLY A 621 18.09 -5.80 1.55
N PRO A 622 17.27 -6.86 1.51
CA PRO A 622 16.26 -7.13 2.55
C PRO A 622 16.81 -7.37 3.96
N ASN A 623 18.12 -7.66 4.10
CA ASN A 623 18.73 -7.89 5.41
C ASN A 623 18.62 -6.69 6.37
N ALA A 624 18.50 -5.47 5.83
CA ALA A 624 18.29 -4.25 6.61
C ALA A 624 16.97 -4.24 7.40
N HIS A 625 15.99 -5.01 6.94
CA HIS A 625 14.69 -5.14 7.58
C HIS A 625 14.54 -6.54 8.20
N ASP A 626 14.43 -7.57 7.35
CA ASP A 626 14.16 -8.94 7.79
C ASP A 626 15.32 -9.54 8.59
N GLY A 627 16.55 -9.24 8.20
CA GLY A 627 17.74 -9.68 8.94
C GLY A 627 17.82 -9.04 10.33
N VAL A 628 17.50 -7.75 10.44
CA VAL A 628 17.47 -7.02 11.71
C VAL A 628 16.33 -7.51 12.60
N TRP A 629 15.17 -7.84 12.03
CA TRP A 629 14.07 -8.51 12.75
C TRP A 629 14.50 -9.83 13.38
N HIS A 630 15.19 -10.68 12.61
CA HIS A 630 15.74 -11.93 13.14
C HIS A 630 16.76 -11.69 14.25
N LEU A 631 17.63 -10.67 14.15
CA LEU A 631 18.55 -10.31 15.23
C LEU A 631 17.82 -9.86 16.51
N SER A 632 16.78 -9.04 16.37
CA SER A 632 15.92 -8.60 17.46
C SER A 632 15.31 -9.78 18.22
N LEU A 633 14.77 -10.76 17.49
CA LEU A 633 14.27 -11.99 18.09
C LEU A 633 15.39 -12.79 18.78
N MET A 634 16.45 -13.15 18.06
CA MET A 634 17.54 -13.98 18.58
C MET A 634 18.16 -13.42 19.86
N ASN A 635 18.30 -12.10 19.94
CA ASN A 635 18.89 -11.44 21.10
C ASN A 635 17.92 -11.28 22.28
N LYS A 636 16.61 -11.50 22.10
CA LYS A 636 15.58 -11.42 23.14
C LYS A 636 14.84 -12.72 23.47
N LEU A 637 15.19 -13.82 22.80
CA LEU A 637 14.66 -15.15 23.10
C LEU A 637 15.23 -15.71 24.41
N GLU A 638 14.63 -15.29 25.53
CA GLU A 638 14.98 -15.77 26.90
C GLU A 638 13.79 -16.35 27.67
N ASN A 639 12.55 -15.97 27.32
CA ASN A 639 11.32 -16.42 27.98
C ASN A 639 10.48 -17.29 27.04
N PHE A 640 9.73 -18.26 27.58
CA PHE A 640 8.82 -19.12 26.81
C PHE A 640 7.40 -19.10 27.41
N PRO A 641 6.36 -18.65 26.68
CA PRO A 641 6.41 -18.13 25.31
C PRO A 641 7.18 -16.80 25.21
N PRO A 642 7.86 -16.54 24.08
CA PRO A 642 8.67 -15.35 23.92
C PRO A 642 7.84 -14.07 23.91
N GLN A 643 8.38 -13.01 24.49
CA GLN A 643 7.81 -11.67 24.39
C GLN A 643 8.12 -11.07 23.01
N ASN A 644 7.25 -10.21 22.51
CA ASN A 644 7.50 -9.45 21.30
C ASN A 644 8.54 -8.36 21.59
N PRO A 645 9.76 -8.44 21.02
CA PRO A 645 10.84 -7.52 21.38
C PRO A 645 10.58 -6.09 20.88
N ILE A 646 9.74 -5.93 19.86
CA ILE A 646 9.39 -4.64 19.25
C ILE A 646 8.05 -4.08 19.74
N LEU A 647 7.39 -4.77 20.69
CA LEU A 647 6.12 -4.35 21.29
C LEU A 647 6.06 -4.82 22.74
N SER A 648 6.74 -4.09 23.64
CA SER A 648 6.90 -4.46 25.04
C SER A 648 5.59 -4.88 25.75
N GLY A 649 5.64 -5.94 26.55
CA GLY A 649 4.47 -6.44 27.29
C GLY A 649 3.47 -7.26 26.46
N GLU A 650 3.67 -7.38 25.14
CA GLU A 650 2.93 -8.32 24.30
C GLU A 650 3.71 -9.63 24.14
N THR A 651 3.00 -10.76 24.15
CA THR A 651 3.59 -12.06 23.78
C THR A 651 3.73 -12.16 22.27
N LEU A 652 4.81 -12.76 21.78
CA LEU A 652 5.01 -13.02 20.35
C LEU A 652 4.03 -14.10 19.88
N ARG A 653 2.96 -13.68 19.22
CA ARG A 653 1.90 -14.53 18.68
C ARG A 653 2.07 -14.69 17.16
N ASN A 654 1.47 -15.74 16.59
CA ASN A 654 1.42 -15.98 15.14
C ASN A 654 2.79 -16.02 14.42
N TYR A 655 3.87 -16.35 15.13
CA TYR A 655 5.23 -16.39 14.60
C TYR A 655 5.90 -17.76 14.82
N HIS A 656 6.82 -18.12 13.93
CA HIS A 656 7.58 -19.38 13.93
C HIS A 656 9.05 -19.11 14.28
N TYR A 657 9.43 -19.27 15.54
CA TYR A 657 10.74 -18.82 16.05
C TYR A 657 11.78 -19.95 16.23
N PHE A 658 11.60 -21.15 15.66
CA PHE A 658 12.56 -22.25 15.87
C PHE A 658 13.91 -22.01 15.20
N TYR A 659 13.95 -21.31 14.06
CA TYR A 659 15.23 -20.91 13.47
C TYR A 659 15.96 -19.91 14.38
N ASP A 660 15.24 -18.91 14.89
CA ASP A 660 15.79 -17.91 15.81
C ASP A 660 16.27 -18.57 17.11
N LEU A 661 15.52 -19.53 17.65
CA LEU A 661 15.88 -20.32 18.81
C LEU A 661 17.15 -21.15 18.56
N LEU A 662 17.26 -21.80 17.40
CA LEU A 662 18.45 -22.56 17.01
C LEU A 662 19.69 -21.66 16.99
N VAL A 663 19.57 -20.45 16.45
CA VAL A 663 20.67 -19.47 16.40
C VAL A 663 20.98 -18.92 17.79
N ASN A 664 19.97 -18.57 18.59
CA ASN A 664 20.12 -18.09 19.96
C ASN A 664 20.88 -19.10 20.84
N VAL A 665 20.43 -20.36 20.84
CA VAL A 665 21.07 -21.46 21.61
C VAL A 665 22.51 -21.65 21.17
N THR A 666 22.76 -21.60 19.85
CA THR A 666 24.11 -21.69 19.32
C THR A 666 24.98 -20.52 19.75
N SER A 667 24.46 -19.29 19.76
CA SER A 667 25.17 -18.11 20.25
C SER A 667 25.54 -18.25 21.71
N LYS A 668 24.56 -18.61 22.56
CA LYS A 668 24.69 -18.79 24.01
C LYS A 668 25.76 -19.81 24.39
N PHE A 669 25.85 -20.92 23.66
CA PHE A 669 26.73 -22.04 24.01
C PHE A 669 28.04 -22.11 23.22
N SER A 670 28.12 -21.52 22.02
CA SER A 670 29.37 -21.42 21.26
C SER A 670 30.15 -20.14 21.52
N PHE A 671 29.53 -19.15 22.20
CA PHE A 671 30.08 -17.80 22.39
C PHE A 671 30.43 -17.12 21.05
N THR A 672 29.53 -17.28 20.09
CA THR A 672 29.61 -16.67 18.75
C THR A 672 28.49 -15.65 18.60
N THR A 673 28.74 -14.53 17.93
CA THR A 673 27.73 -13.46 17.78
C THR A 673 26.53 -13.93 16.96
N THR A 674 25.33 -13.46 17.30
CA THR A 674 24.11 -13.76 16.53
C THR A 674 24.19 -13.23 15.10
N SER A 675 24.84 -12.08 14.89
CA SER A 675 25.13 -11.51 13.56
C SER A 675 25.95 -12.46 12.67
N ASP A 676 27.06 -13.01 13.16
CA ASP A 676 27.88 -13.97 12.40
C ASP A 676 27.15 -15.27 12.12
N LEU A 677 26.38 -15.76 13.11
CA LEU A 677 25.58 -16.96 12.95
C LEU A 677 24.51 -16.79 11.88
N LEU A 678 23.79 -15.66 11.90
CA LEU A 678 22.69 -15.35 10.98
C LEU A 678 23.17 -15.12 9.55
N PHE A 679 24.16 -14.24 9.34
CA PHE A 679 24.52 -13.79 7.99
C PHE A 679 25.62 -14.63 7.32
N ARG A 680 26.36 -15.45 8.09
CA ARG A 680 27.55 -16.17 7.58
C ARG A 680 27.48 -17.66 7.87
N PHE A 681 27.49 -18.07 9.14
CA PHE A 681 27.79 -19.46 9.49
C PHE A 681 26.63 -20.43 9.24
N TYR A 682 25.40 -20.09 9.63
CA TYR A 682 24.23 -20.92 9.27
C TYR A 682 23.94 -20.91 7.78
N PRO A 683 23.98 -19.77 7.06
CA PRO A 683 23.84 -19.78 5.61
C PRO A 683 24.83 -20.71 4.90
N VAL A 684 26.09 -20.77 5.34
CA VAL A 684 27.08 -21.74 4.82
C VAL A 684 26.60 -23.17 5.07
N LEU A 685 26.23 -23.51 6.31
CA LEU A 685 25.78 -24.85 6.67
C LEU A 685 24.52 -25.26 5.91
N ILE A 686 23.52 -24.39 5.84
CA ILE A 686 22.26 -24.62 5.14
C ILE A 686 22.51 -24.83 3.65
N SER A 687 23.34 -23.99 3.02
CA SER A 687 23.68 -24.12 1.61
C SER A 687 24.41 -25.46 1.34
N VAL A 688 25.39 -25.85 2.16
CA VAL A 688 26.05 -27.16 2.03
C VAL A 688 25.06 -28.32 2.16
N LEU A 689 24.15 -28.27 3.14
CA LEU A 689 23.12 -29.28 3.33
C LEU A 689 22.13 -29.30 2.16
N LEU A 690 21.83 -28.16 1.54
CA LEU A 690 20.99 -28.09 0.34
C LEU A 690 21.63 -28.86 -0.82
N GLY A 691 22.93 -28.66 -1.04
CA GLY A 691 23.72 -29.40 -2.03
C GLY A 691 23.76 -30.91 -1.77
N PHE A 692 23.96 -31.32 -0.51
CA PHE A 692 23.91 -32.73 -0.13
C PHE A 692 22.51 -33.32 -0.33
N GLY A 693 21.46 -32.60 0.06
CA GLY A 693 20.07 -32.99 -0.15
C GLY A 693 19.74 -33.17 -1.63
N ALA A 694 20.15 -32.23 -2.48
CA ALA A 694 19.99 -32.31 -3.93
C ALA A 694 20.73 -33.52 -4.52
N PHE A 695 21.98 -33.75 -4.11
CA PHE A 695 22.76 -34.93 -4.52
C PHE A 695 22.05 -36.25 -4.16
N ILE A 696 21.59 -36.37 -2.90
CA ILE A 696 20.94 -37.59 -2.40
C ILE A 696 19.63 -37.85 -3.14
N LEU A 697 18.76 -36.84 -3.25
CA LEU A 697 17.47 -36.99 -3.93
C LEU A 697 17.63 -37.27 -5.42
N SER A 698 18.47 -36.52 -6.14
CA SER A 698 18.70 -36.76 -7.57
C SER A 698 19.25 -38.16 -7.84
N LYS A 699 20.14 -38.67 -6.97
CA LYS A 699 20.66 -40.04 -7.10
C LYS A 699 19.56 -41.08 -6.90
N ARG A 700 18.68 -40.90 -5.90
CA ARG A 700 17.54 -41.79 -5.62
C ARG A 700 16.49 -41.77 -6.74
N LEU A 701 16.24 -40.61 -7.36
CA LEU A 701 15.21 -40.44 -8.40
C LEU A 701 15.65 -40.96 -9.79
N PHE A 702 16.87 -40.64 -10.22
CA PHE A 702 17.25 -40.81 -11.64
C PHE A 702 18.38 -41.81 -11.88
N ASN A 703 19.15 -42.20 -10.85
CA ASN A 703 20.30 -43.10 -10.95
C ASN A 703 21.27 -42.76 -12.12
N SER A 704 21.46 -41.47 -12.41
CA SER A 704 22.28 -40.98 -13.53
C SER A 704 23.25 -39.90 -13.05
N LYS A 705 24.54 -40.05 -13.37
CA LYS A 705 25.58 -39.07 -13.01
C LYS A 705 25.29 -37.69 -13.63
N LEU A 706 24.89 -37.66 -14.90
CA LEU A 706 24.56 -36.41 -15.59
C LEU A 706 23.34 -35.73 -14.95
N ALA A 707 22.28 -36.50 -14.62
CA ALA A 707 21.09 -35.95 -13.98
C ALA A 707 21.39 -35.32 -12.62
N VAL A 708 22.29 -35.95 -11.84
CA VAL A 708 22.75 -35.41 -10.55
C VAL A 708 23.50 -34.09 -10.73
N LEU A 709 24.44 -34.01 -11.68
CA LEU A 709 25.20 -32.77 -11.91
C LEU A 709 24.31 -31.63 -12.39
N LEU A 710 23.41 -31.90 -13.34
CA LEU A 710 22.47 -30.90 -13.84
C LEU A 710 21.47 -30.46 -12.75
N GLY A 711 20.98 -31.39 -11.94
CA GLY A 711 20.08 -31.09 -10.82
C GLY A 711 20.74 -30.16 -9.80
N ILE A 712 21.96 -30.47 -9.35
CA ILE A 712 22.70 -29.63 -8.40
C ILE A 712 23.00 -28.25 -9.01
N TYR A 713 23.43 -28.20 -10.27
CA TYR A 713 23.68 -26.93 -10.96
C TYR A 713 22.42 -26.05 -10.98
N LEU A 714 21.27 -26.60 -11.37
CA LEU A 714 20.02 -25.85 -11.46
C LEU A 714 19.47 -25.43 -10.08
N VAL A 715 19.74 -26.20 -9.02
CA VAL A 715 19.36 -25.83 -7.65
C VAL A 715 20.07 -24.55 -7.20
N TYR A 716 21.35 -24.37 -7.54
CA TYR A 716 22.12 -23.20 -7.12
C TYR A 716 22.00 -22.03 -8.07
N PHE A 717 22.10 -22.29 -9.38
CA PHE A 717 22.39 -21.25 -10.36
C PHE A 717 21.16 -20.85 -11.19
N SER A 718 20.09 -21.65 -11.25
CA SER A 718 18.95 -21.31 -12.12
C SER A 718 18.12 -20.15 -11.57
N GLY A 719 17.88 -19.13 -12.38
CA GLY A 719 16.95 -18.02 -12.11
C GLY A 719 15.63 -18.11 -12.90
N SER A 720 14.81 -17.06 -12.79
CA SER A 720 13.56 -16.90 -13.54
C SER A 720 13.83 -16.38 -14.96
N PHE A 721 12.81 -16.33 -15.82
CA PHE A 721 12.86 -15.60 -17.08
C PHE A 721 12.61 -14.09 -16.92
N GLY A 722 12.70 -13.55 -15.71
CA GLY A 722 12.40 -12.14 -15.46
C GLY A 722 13.36 -11.19 -16.15
N TRP A 723 14.56 -11.68 -16.48
CA TRP A 723 15.53 -10.96 -17.29
C TRP A 723 15.00 -10.63 -18.71
N ILE A 724 14.07 -11.42 -19.25
CA ILE A 724 13.43 -11.14 -20.55
C ILE A 724 12.48 -9.95 -20.39
N VAL A 725 11.67 -9.97 -19.32
CA VAL A 725 10.71 -8.91 -19.00
C VAL A 725 11.43 -7.58 -18.80
N GLU A 726 12.46 -7.57 -17.96
CA GLU A 726 13.24 -6.38 -17.66
C GLU A 726 13.94 -5.85 -18.92
N TYR A 727 14.51 -6.74 -19.73
CA TYR A 727 15.17 -6.34 -20.97
C TYR A 727 14.20 -5.75 -22.00
N ILE A 728 12.98 -6.28 -22.09
CA ILE A 728 11.95 -5.72 -22.97
C ILE A 728 11.59 -4.30 -22.51
N ARG A 729 11.40 -4.10 -21.20
CA ARG A 729 10.96 -2.84 -20.58
C ARG A 729 12.06 -1.78 -20.53
N GLU A 730 13.16 -2.07 -19.87
CA GLU A 730 14.18 -1.11 -19.44
C GLU A 730 15.51 -1.26 -20.21
N LYS A 731 15.61 -2.22 -21.14
CA LYS A 731 16.82 -2.52 -21.93
C LYS A 731 18.04 -2.90 -21.09
N HIS A 732 17.85 -3.35 -19.85
CA HIS A 732 18.88 -3.98 -19.03
C HIS A 732 18.42 -5.35 -18.51
N PHE A 733 19.37 -6.16 -18.04
CA PHE A 733 19.03 -7.42 -17.39
C PHE A 733 18.65 -7.16 -15.93
N GLY A 734 17.65 -7.88 -15.41
CA GLY A 734 17.16 -7.76 -14.04
C GLY A 734 15.97 -8.68 -13.77
N GLY A 735 15.04 -8.24 -12.92
CA GLY A 735 13.71 -8.82 -12.80
C GLY A 735 13.61 -10.15 -12.03
N GLU A 736 14.43 -10.41 -11.01
CA GLU A 736 14.32 -11.65 -10.19
C GLU A 736 12.87 -11.93 -9.76
N SER A 737 12.24 -10.92 -9.16
CA SER A 737 10.87 -10.95 -8.65
C SER A 737 9.84 -10.38 -9.63
N ALA A 738 10.13 -10.33 -10.94
CA ALA A 738 9.18 -9.86 -11.95
C ALA A 738 7.88 -10.69 -11.92
N PHE A 739 7.99 -11.97 -11.56
CA PHE A 739 6.88 -12.92 -11.40
C PHE A 739 6.58 -13.22 -9.93
N TRP A 740 6.86 -12.28 -9.02
CA TRP A 740 6.76 -12.37 -7.55
C TRP A 740 7.79 -13.28 -6.85
N ALA A 741 8.12 -14.46 -7.37
CA ALA A 741 8.95 -15.40 -6.62
C ALA A 741 10.44 -15.05 -6.68
N ASN A 742 11.09 -14.97 -5.51
CA ASN A 742 12.55 -14.92 -5.42
C ASN A 742 13.17 -16.25 -5.87
N GLN A 743 14.42 -16.17 -6.31
CA GLN A 743 15.14 -17.26 -6.95
C GLN A 743 16.18 -17.87 -6.00
N PRO A 744 16.77 -19.05 -6.30
CA PRO A 744 17.66 -19.76 -5.38
C PRO A 744 18.85 -18.97 -4.84
N ILE A 745 19.35 -17.99 -5.59
CA ILE A 745 20.39 -17.04 -5.13
C ILE A 745 19.97 -16.36 -3.82
N SER A 746 18.68 -16.04 -3.68
CA SER A 746 18.09 -15.28 -2.59
C SER A 746 17.52 -16.14 -1.46
N PHE A 747 17.64 -17.48 -1.51
CA PHE A 747 17.01 -18.36 -0.50
C PHE A 747 17.49 -18.10 0.92
N ASN A 748 18.78 -17.76 1.11
CA ASN A 748 19.33 -17.44 2.44
C ASN A 748 18.86 -16.08 2.99
N LEU A 749 18.20 -15.23 2.19
CA LEU A 749 17.55 -14.00 2.70
C LEU A 749 16.34 -14.32 3.59
N ASN A 750 15.77 -15.53 3.48
CA ASN A 750 14.77 -16.05 4.41
C ASN A 750 15.29 -17.34 5.09
N PRO A 751 16.11 -17.21 6.13
CA PRO A 751 16.71 -18.36 6.79
C PRO A 751 15.72 -19.40 7.36
N PRO A 752 14.55 -19.01 7.94
CA PRO A 752 13.53 -19.96 8.35
C PRO A 752 13.03 -20.83 7.19
N PHE A 753 12.79 -20.22 6.01
CA PHE A 753 12.49 -20.98 4.79
C PHE A 753 13.66 -21.90 4.41
N ALA A 754 14.88 -21.38 4.35
CA ALA A 754 16.04 -22.12 3.87
C ALA A 754 16.31 -23.38 4.71
N VAL A 755 16.24 -23.30 6.04
CA VAL A 755 16.37 -24.47 6.92
C VAL A 755 15.18 -25.42 6.78
N SER A 756 13.96 -24.90 6.60
CA SER A 756 12.78 -25.75 6.42
C SER A 756 12.88 -26.58 5.13
N LEU A 757 13.47 -26.05 4.05
CA LEU A 757 13.70 -26.79 2.81
C LEU A 757 14.62 -28.00 3.05
N ILE A 758 15.67 -27.86 3.87
CA ILE A 758 16.53 -28.97 4.29
C ILE A 758 15.73 -30.05 5.02
N LEU A 759 14.87 -29.63 5.94
CA LEU A 759 14.02 -30.54 6.71
C LEU A 759 12.96 -31.23 5.85
N VAL A 760 12.39 -30.55 4.85
CA VAL A 760 11.49 -31.17 3.87
C VAL A 760 12.24 -32.25 3.07
N ILE A 761 13.45 -31.96 2.59
CA ILE A 761 14.29 -32.94 1.89
C ILE A 761 14.58 -34.14 2.80
N LEU A 762 14.93 -33.88 4.07
CA LEU A 762 15.16 -34.92 5.06
C LEU A 762 13.94 -35.82 5.24
N VAL A 763 12.74 -35.24 5.37
CA VAL A 763 11.49 -36.00 5.50
C VAL A 763 11.30 -36.96 4.32
N PHE A 764 11.47 -36.49 3.08
CA PHE A 764 11.33 -37.37 1.91
C PHE A 764 12.41 -38.47 1.84
N VAL A 765 13.65 -38.18 2.23
CA VAL A 765 14.72 -39.18 2.31
C VAL A 765 14.40 -40.24 3.37
N LEU A 766 13.97 -39.83 4.56
CA LEU A 766 13.60 -40.75 5.64
C LEU A 766 12.35 -41.57 5.32
N LEU A 767 11.37 -40.98 4.63
CA LEU A 767 10.17 -41.69 4.20
C LEU A 767 10.48 -42.75 3.14
N ASP A 768 11.38 -42.50 2.18
CA ASP A 768 11.82 -43.51 1.22
C ASP A 768 12.47 -44.72 1.92
N ILE A 769 13.23 -44.49 3.00
CA ILE A 769 13.80 -45.54 3.84
C ILE A 769 12.69 -46.26 4.65
N PHE A 770 11.78 -45.49 5.26
CA PHE A 770 10.69 -46.03 6.08
C PHE A 770 9.74 -46.92 5.27
N VAL A 771 9.40 -46.54 4.05
CA VAL A 771 8.50 -47.32 3.20
C VAL A 771 9.08 -48.69 2.85
N LYS A 772 10.41 -48.85 2.86
CA LYS A 772 11.11 -50.12 2.62
C LYS A 772 11.25 -50.95 3.89
N ASN A 773 11.58 -50.32 5.02
CA ASN A 773 11.99 -51.03 6.24
C ASN A 773 10.93 -51.08 7.36
N LYS A 774 9.90 -50.21 7.31
CA LYS A 774 8.80 -50.08 8.29
C LYS A 774 9.22 -50.02 9.77
N ASN A 775 10.37 -49.42 10.07
CA ASN A 775 10.83 -49.23 11.45
C ASN A 775 9.97 -48.18 12.19
N TRP A 776 9.35 -48.56 13.31
CA TRP A 776 8.48 -47.67 14.08
C TRP A 776 9.23 -46.50 14.74
N ILE A 777 10.50 -46.69 15.15
CA ILE A 777 11.31 -45.62 15.73
C ILE A 777 11.60 -44.55 14.67
N LEU A 778 11.83 -44.98 13.43
CA LEU A 778 11.97 -44.08 12.29
C LEU A 778 10.68 -43.28 12.03
N ALA A 779 9.51 -43.90 12.17
CA ALA A 779 8.23 -43.20 12.06
C ALA A 779 8.07 -42.09 13.11
N VAL A 780 8.49 -42.35 14.36
CA VAL A 780 8.49 -41.33 15.44
C VAL A 780 9.44 -40.18 15.12
N VAL A 781 10.64 -40.47 14.62
CA VAL A 781 11.58 -39.42 14.21
C VAL A 781 11.01 -38.57 13.07
N ILE A 782 10.41 -39.19 12.05
CA ILE A 782 9.75 -38.46 10.96
C ILE A 782 8.64 -37.57 11.50
N LEU A 783 7.79 -38.10 12.39
CA LEU A 783 6.70 -37.38 13.04
C LEU A 783 7.18 -36.15 13.82
N LEU A 784 8.29 -36.26 14.57
CA LEU A 784 8.86 -35.12 15.30
C LEU A 784 9.39 -34.05 14.34
N ILE A 785 10.04 -34.46 13.25
CA ILE A 785 10.52 -33.51 12.22
C ILE A 785 9.34 -32.83 11.53
N THR A 786 8.31 -33.58 11.10
CA THR A 786 7.15 -33.01 10.42
C THR A 786 6.32 -32.10 11.32
N GLY A 787 6.19 -32.44 12.61
CA GLY A 787 5.55 -31.56 13.60
C GLY A 787 6.34 -30.28 13.85
N SER A 788 7.67 -30.39 13.99
CA SER A 788 8.55 -29.24 14.24
C SER A 788 8.65 -28.28 13.05
N LEU A 789 8.40 -28.75 11.82
CA LEU A 789 8.41 -27.89 10.63
C LEU A 789 7.50 -26.67 10.79
N LEU A 790 6.39 -26.77 11.54
CA LEU A 790 5.45 -25.65 11.72
C LEU A 790 6.15 -24.43 12.36
N GLN A 791 7.03 -24.69 13.32
CA GLN A 791 7.77 -23.65 14.04
C GLN A 791 9.08 -23.24 13.35
N PHE A 792 9.59 -24.03 12.40
CA PHE A 792 10.68 -23.58 11.51
C PHE A 792 10.16 -22.76 10.34
N LYS A 793 9.09 -23.21 9.67
CA LYS A 793 8.37 -22.48 8.62
C LYS A 793 7.02 -23.13 8.36
N ALA A 794 5.95 -22.40 8.64
CA ALA A 794 4.58 -22.93 8.51
C ALA A 794 4.26 -23.47 7.11
N TYR A 795 4.74 -22.83 6.03
CA TYR A 795 4.48 -23.26 4.66
C TYR A 795 5.04 -24.65 4.36
N GLY A 796 6.26 -24.94 4.81
CA GLY A 796 6.87 -26.26 4.66
C GLY A 796 6.08 -27.35 5.40
N ALA A 797 5.58 -27.04 6.59
CA ALA A 797 4.74 -27.96 7.37
C ALA A 797 3.41 -28.26 6.67
N ILE A 798 2.71 -27.22 6.19
CA ILE A 798 1.44 -27.37 5.46
C ILE A 798 1.63 -28.26 4.23
N LEU A 799 2.68 -28.02 3.44
CA LEU A 799 2.98 -28.81 2.25
C LEU A 799 3.31 -30.27 2.59
N VAL A 800 4.17 -30.51 3.59
CA VAL A 800 4.55 -31.87 4.00
C VAL A 800 3.36 -32.62 4.57
N LEU A 801 2.66 -32.06 5.56
CA LEU A 801 1.53 -32.74 6.22
C LEU A 801 0.40 -33.01 5.21
N GLY A 802 0.07 -32.04 4.35
CA GLY A 802 -0.92 -32.20 3.29
C GLY A 802 -0.52 -33.27 2.26
N THR A 803 0.75 -33.29 1.85
CA THR A 803 1.26 -34.34 0.95
C THR A 803 1.15 -35.71 1.58
N LEU A 804 1.58 -35.87 2.83
CA LEU A 804 1.52 -37.14 3.54
C LEU A 804 0.08 -37.59 3.79
N PHE A 805 -0.84 -36.66 4.01
CA PHE A 805 -2.26 -36.98 4.15
C PHE A 805 -2.81 -37.56 2.84
N ILE A 806 -2.60 -36.89 1.70
CA ILE A 806 -3.10 -37.34 0.39
C ILE A 806 -2.43 -38.65 -0.03
N VAL A 807 -1.10 -38.75 0.07
CA VAL A 807 -0.37 -40.00 -0.24
C VAL A 807 -0.80 -41.12 0.71
N GLY A 808 -1.02 -40.81 1.98
CA GLY A 808 -1.53 -41.73 2.99
C GLY A 808 -2.91 -42.27 2.64
N LEU A 809 -3.84 -41.42 2.21
CA LEU A 809 -5.16 -41.83 1.73
C LEU A 809 -5.06 -42.72 0.49
N ILE A 810 -4.26 -42.32 -0.51
CA ILE A 810 -4.04 -43.13 -1.72
C ILE A 810 -3.51 -44.52 -1.34
N ARG A 811 -2.55 -44.61 -0.41
CA ARG A 811 -2.00 -45.89 0.06
C ARG A 811 -2.96 -46.67 0.94
N LEU A 812 -3.79 -46.03 1.74
CA LEU A 812 -4.84 -46.69 2.51
C LEU A 812 -5.82 -47.39 1.57
N PHE A 813 -6.29 -46.70 0.53
CA PHE A 813 -7.25 -47.30 -0.41
C PHE A 813 -6.60 -48.30 -1.38
N ALA A 814 -5.41 -48.00 -1.91
CA ALA A 814 -4.76 -48.84 -2.92
C ALA A 814 -3.93 -50.00 -2.35
N LYS A 815 -3.36 -49.85 -1.13
CA LYS A 815 -2.43 -50.82 -0.52
C LYS A 815 -2.80 -51.23 0.91
N ARG A 816 -3.91 -50.70 1.47
CA ARG A 816 -4.34 -50.95 2.87
C ARG A 816 -3.26 -50.60 3.90
N ASP A 817 -2.41 -49.62 3.59
CA ASP A 817 -1.29 -49.19 4.42
C ASP A 817 -1.57 -47.84 5.09
N PHE A 818 -1.84 -47.88 6.40
CA PHE A 818 -2.20 -46.71 7.20
C PHE A 818 -0.99 -45.92 7.73
N ASN A 819 0.24 -46.44 7.61
CA ASN A 819 1.40 -45.87 8.32
C ASN A 819 1.70 -44.41 7.94
N ILE A 820 1.61 -44.06 6.66
CA ILE A 820 1.89 -42.69 6.19
C ILE A 820 0.79 -41.72 6.63
N LEU A 821 -0.46 -42.17 6.62
CA LEU A 821 -1.60 -41.38 7.09
C LEU A 821 -1.50 -41.13 8.60
N PHE A 822 -1.08 -42.14 9.37
CA PHE A 822 -0.80 -41.99 10.80
C PHE A 822 0.29 -40.95 11.06
N ILE A 823 1.41 -40.99 10.34
CA ILE A 823 2.50 -39.99 10.47
C ILE A 823 1.98 -38.58 10.18
N SER A 824 1.12 -38.40 9.18
CA SER A 824 0.51 -37.10 8.87
C SER A 824 -0.38 -36.60 10.01
N ILE A 825 -1.33 -37.42 10.47
CA ILE A 825 -2.29 -37.02 11.51
C ILE A 825 -1.57 -36.76 12.84
N ALA A 826 -0.72 -37.69 13.27
CA ALA A 826 0.01 -37.57 14.53
C ALA A 826 1.09 -36.48 14.48
N GLY A 827 1.72 -36.25 13.32
CA GLY A 827 2.58 -35.08 13.09
C GLY A 827 1.81 -33.76 13.19
N GLY A 828 0.55 -33.72 12.70
CA GLY A 828 -0.35 -32.59 12.89
C GLY A 828 -0.65 -32.32 14.36
N PHE A 829 -0.87 -33.35 15.17
CA PHE A 829 -1.04 -33.19 16.62
C PHE A 829 0.23 -32.68 17.32
N VAL A 830 1.42 -33.13 16.92
CA VAL A 830 2.68 -32.57 17.43
C VAL A 830 2.83 -31.11 17.03
N ALA A 831 2.54 -30.77 15.78
CA ALA A 831 2.59 -29.39 15.31
C ALA A 831 1.67 -28.47 16.13
N LEU A 832 0.42 -28.92 16.39
CA LEU A 832 -0.51 -28.22 17.27
C LEU A 832 0.03 -28.12 18.71
N GLY A 833 0.56 -29.21 19.26
CA GLY A 833 1.14 -29.23 20.61
C GLY A 833 2.31 -28.26 20.79
N LEU A 834 3.16 -28.11 19.77
CA LEU A 834 4.25 -27.13 19.78
C LEU A 834 3.75 -25.68 19.63
N LEU A 835 2.56 -25.48 19.05
CA LEU A 835 1.96 -24.17 18.87
C LEU A 835 1.16 -23.70 20.10
N LEU A 836 0.53 -24.62 20.84
CA LEU A 836 -0.35 -24.31 21.98
C LEU A 836 0.27 -23.36 23.02
N PRO A 837 1.53 -23.52 23.47
CA PRO A 837 2.11 -22.61 24.47
C PRO A 837 2.25 -21.16 24.01
N ASN A 838 2.21 -20.90 22.69
CA ASN A 838 2.27 -19.54 22.14
C ASN A 838 0.92 -18.79 22.19
N TYR A 839 -0.15 -19.43 22.68
CA TYR A 839 -1.48 -18.83 22.79
C TYR A 839 -2.00 -18.89 24.23
N GLN A 840 -2.19 -17.72 24.86
CA GLN A 840 -2.78 -17.62 26.21
C GLN A 840 -4.29 -17.94 26.24
N SER A 841 -4.98 -17.82 25.11
CA SER A 841 -6.39 -18.17 24.95
C SER A 841 -6.61 -18.77 23.57
N PHE A 842 -6.71 -20.10 23.50
CA PHE A 842 -6.97 -20.81 22.24
C PHE A 842 -8.41 -20.56 21.79
N ASN A 843 -8.60 -19.55 20.94
CA ASN A 843 -9.89 -19.31 20.30
C ASN A 843 -9.78 -19.72 18.83
N LEU A 844 -10.11 -20.98 18.53
CA LEU A 844 -9.98 -21.64 17.22
C LEU A 844 -10.61 -20.82 16.07
N PHE A 845 -11.61 -19.99 16.38
CA PHE A 845 -12.34 -19.14 15.44
C PHE A 845 -11.72 -17.75 15.21
N GLN A 846 -10.81 -17.26 16.07
CA GLN A 846 -10.07 -16.00 15.82
C GLN A 846 -8.81 -16.23 14.98
N THR A 847 -8.26 -17.45 14.99
CA THR A 847 -7.18 -17.88 14.08
C THR A 847 -7.65 -18.13 12.65
N ALA A 848 -8.97 -18.13 12.40
CA ALA A 848 -9.57 -18.22 11.07
C ALA A 848 -9.43 -16.88 10.33
N GLY A 849 -8.22 -16.56 9.89
CA GLY A 849 -7.95 -15.31 9.18
C GLY A 849 -6.56 -15.13 8.61
N VAL A 850 -5.65 -16.11 8.72
CA VAL A 850 -4.28 -15.96 8.18
C VAL A 850 -4.28 -15.95 6.64
N PHE A 851 -5.09 -16.83 6.03
CA PHE A 851 -5.24 -16.91 4.57
C PHE A 851 -6.65 -16.49 4.15
N GLU A 852 -6.71 -15.69 3.10
CA GLU A 852 -7.92 -15.25 2.42
C GLU A 852 -8.02 -15.95 1.07
N PHE A 853 -9.22 -16.43 0.72
CA PHE A 853 -9.46 -17.04 -0.58
C PHE A 853 -9.58 -15.92 -1.63
N TYR A 854 -8.48 -15.66 -2.32
CA TYR A 854 -8.39 -14.66 -3.37
C TYR A 854 -7.69 -15.26 -4.60
N PRO A 855 -8.44 -16.01 -5.43
CA PRO A 855 -7.87 -16.79 -6.50
C PRO A 855 -7.21 -15.89 -7.55
N PHE A 856 -6.09 -16.37 -8.10
CA PHE A 856 -5.27 -15.72 -9.12
C PHE A 856 -4.70 -14.35 -8.75
N TRP A 857 -4.74 -13.92 -7.48
CA TRP A 857 -4.21 -12.61 -7.07
C TRP A 857 -2.75 -12.40 -7.50
N LEU A 858 -1.86 -13.38 -7.27
CA LEU A 858 -0.45 -13.29 -7.68
C LEU A 858 -0.27 -13.23 -9.20
N VAL A 859 -1.14 -13.93 -9.94
CA VAL A 859 -1.12 -13.97 -11.42
C VAL A 859 -1.59 -12.64 -11.99
N ASN A 860 -2.65 -12.08 -11.43
CA ASN A 860 -3.27 -10.83 -11.85
C ASN A 860 -2.38 -9.63 -11.49
N SER A 861 -2.00 -9.51 -10.22
CA SER A 861 -1.13 -8.41 -9.74
C SER A 861 0.23 -8.36 -10.43
N MET A 862 0.75 -9.50 -10.90
CA MET A 862 1.97 -9.55 -11.72
C MET A 862 1.82 -8.76 -13.03
N LEU A 863 0.63 -8.78 -13.64
CA LEU A 863 0.32 -8.02 -14.86
C LEU A 863 -0.07 -6.58 -14.53
N ASP A 864 -0.82 -6.39 -13.45
CA ASP A 864 -1.41 -5.10 -13.08
C ASP A 864 -0.36 -4.11 -12.54
N PHE A 865 0.65 -4.60 -11.80
CA PHE A 865 1.71 -3.75 -11.24
C PHE A 865 2.82 -3.46 -12.25
N GLN A 866 3.15 -2.17 -12.41
CA GLN A 866 4.13 -1.68 -13.39
C GLN A 866 5.56 -2.13 -13.07
N ASP A 867 5.91 -2.35 -11.81
CA ASP A 867 7.23 -2.83 -11.36
C ASP A 867 7.41 -4.35 -11.51
N ARG A 868 6.36 -5.09 -11.90
CA ARG A 868 6.35 -6.54 -12.13
C ARG A 868 6.47 -6.86 -13.62
N VAL A 869 5.60 -7.72 -14.17
CA VAL A 869 5.49 -7.91 -15.62
C VAL A 869 4.86 -6.67 -16.28
N GLY A 870 3.87 -6.06 -15.63
CA GLY A 870 3.33 -4.76 -16.04
C GLY A 870 2.70 -4.76 -17.44
N TRP A 871 2.13 -5.90 -17.89
CA TRP A 871 1.56 -6.00 -19.24
C TRP A 871 0.13 -5.45 -19.28
N VAL A 872 0.02 -4.13 -19.25
CA VAL A 872 -1.25 -3.39 -19.19
C VAL A 872 -2.28 -3.84 -20.24
N ARG A 873 -1.85 -4.12 -21.48
CA ARG A 873 -2.77 -4.61 -22.54
C ARG A 873 -3.43 -5.95 -22.20
N LEU A 874 -2.72 -6.87 -21.55
CA LEU A 874 -3.27 -8.17 -21.16
C LEU A 874 -4.21 -8.02 -19.96
N ALA A 875 -3.87 -7.15 -19.00
CA ALA A 875 -4.76 -6.78 -17.89
C ALA A 875 -6.07 -6.14 -18.39
N MET A 876 -5.98 -5.15 -19.29
CA MET A 876 -7.16 -4.54 -19.92
C MET A 876 -7.98 -5.56 -20.74
N ALA A 877 -7.34 -6.56 -21.35
CA ALA A 877 -8.05 -7.61 -22.09
C ALA A 877 -8.87 -8.52 -21.17
N ARG A 878 -8.33 -8.85 -19.98
CA ARG A 878 -9.05 -9.55 -18.91
C ARG A 878 -10.27 -8.74 -18.46
N ASP A 879 -10.06 -7.48 -18.08
CA ASP A 879 -11.12 -6.63 -17.53
C ASP A 879 -12.22 -6.35 -18.57
N ALA A 880 -11.84 -6.06 -19.82
CA ALA A 880 -12.79 -5.90 -20.92
C ALA A 880 -13.55 -7.19 -21.24
N GLY A 881 -12.89 -8.36 -21.16
CA GLY A 881 -13.54 -9.66 -21.35
C GLY A 881 -14.60 -9.93 -20.28
N TYR A 882 -14.28 -9.62 -19.02
CA TYR A 882 -15.20 -9.75 -17.90
C TYR A 882 -16.40 -8.79 -18.00
N GLN A 883 -16.14 -7.50 -18.23
CA GLN A 883 -17.19 -6.47 -18.31
C GLN A 883 -18.13 -6.67 -19.51
N SER A 884 -17.62 -7.14 -20.64
CA SER A 884 -18.45 -7.40 -21.84
C SER A 884 -19.15 -8.76 -21.83
N GLY A 885 -18.95 -9.60 -20.79
CA GLY A 885 -19.47 -10.97 -20.75
C GLY A 885 -18.81 -11.92 -21.77
N ASN A 886 -17.71 -11.51 -22.40
CA ASN A 886 -16.95 -12.34 -23.33
C ASN A 886 -16.02 -13.30 -22.58
N TRP A 887 -16.58 -14.42 -22.13
CA TRP A 887 -15.88 -15.43 -21.34
C TRP A 887 -14.68 -16.04 -22.07
N PHE A 888 -14.73 -16.17 -23.40
CA PHE A 888 -13.58 -16.68 -24.15
C PHE A 888 -12.38 -15.74 -24.02
N LYS A 889 -12.59 -14.44 -24.17
CA LYS A 889 -11.54 -13.42 -24.03
C LYS A 889 -10.99 -13.39 -22.59
N PHE A 890 -11.89 -13.42 -21.59
CA PHE A 890 -11.49 -13.47 -20.18
C PHE A 890 -10.66 -14.72 -19.87
N ILE A 891 -11.16 -15.93 -20.21
CA ILE A 891 -10.46 -17.20 -19.97
C ILE A 891 -9.14 -17.25 -20.73
N ALA A 892 -9.08 -16.76 -21.97
CA ALA A 892 -7.84 -16.70 -22.73
C ALA A 892 -6.80 -15.79 -22.05
N ALA A 893 -7.20 -14.62 -21.56
CA ALA A 893 -6.32 -13.72 -20.84
C ALA A 893 -5.78 -14.36 -19.54
N GLU A 894 -6.65 -15.00 -18.75
CA GLU A 894 -6.27 -15.72 -17.53
C GLU A 894 -5.32 -16.91 -17.79
N VAL A 895 -5.59 -17.70 -18.83
CA VAL A 895 -4.72 -18.82 -19.23
C VAL A 895 -3.35 -18.32 -19.67
N ILE A 896 -3.28 -17.24 -20.47
CA ILE A 896 -2.01 -16.63 -20.88
C ILE A 896 -1.27 -16.09 -19.65
N ALA A 897 -1.96 -15.40 -18.75
CA ALA A 897 -1.38 -14.86 -17.52
C ALA A 897 -0.79 -15.99 -16.65
N LEU A 898 -1.51 -17.10 -16.49
CA LEU A 898 -1.05 -18.26 -15.74
C LEU A 898 0.18 -18.92 -16.39
N ILE A 899 0.20 -19.06 -17.72
CA ILE A 899 1.37 -19.58 -18.44
C ILE A 899 2.60 -18.69 -18.22
N ILE A 900 2.42 -17.37 -18.30
CA ILE A 900 3.49 -16.39 -18.04
C ILE A 900 3.97 -16.50 -16.59
N PHE A 901 3.06 -16.59 -15.62
CA PHE A 901 3.41 -16.71 -14.21
C PHE A 901 4.21 -17.98 -13.92
N ILE A 902 3.75 -19.14 -14.40
CA ILE A 902 4.41 -20.44 -14.16
C ILE A 902 5.72 -20.54 -14.94
N GLY A 903 5.68 -20.26 -16.25
CA GLY A 903 6.85 -20.32 -17.13
C GLY A 903 7.92 -19.29 -16.75
N GLY A 904 7.48 -18.08 -16.40
CA GLY A 904 8.33 -16.99 -15.93
C GLY A 904 9.10 -17.36 -14.68
N ASN A 905 8.42 -17.83 -13.63
CA ASN A 905 9.04 -18.23 -12.37
C ASN A 905 9.98 -19.43 -12.51
N LEU A 906 9.56 -20.47 -13.24
CA LEU A 906 10.36 -21.70 -13.36
C LEU A 906 11.59 -21.51 -14.24
N GLY A 907 11.54 -20.64 -15.26
CA GLY A 907 12.63 -20.48 -16.20
C GLY A 907 12.94 -21.80 -16.91
N VAL A 908 14.22 -22.18 -16.98
CA VAL A 908 14.67 -23.48 -17.52
C VAL A 908 14.10 -24.66 -16.71
N ARG A 909 13.66 -24.46 -15.46
CA ARG A 909 13.08 -25.54 -14.65
C ARG A 909 11.71 -26.02 -15.11
N ILE A 910 11.13 -25.36 -16.12
CA ILE A 910 9.87 -25.78 -16.73
C ILE A 910 9.93 -27.22 -17.28
N PHE A 911 11.10 -27.68 -17.77
CA PHE A 911 11.27 -29.05 -18.25
C PHE A 911 11.12 -30.11 -17.13
N GLY A 912 11.24 -29.69 -15.87
CA GLY A 912 11.01 -30.53 -14.69
C GLY A 912 9.55 -30.87 -14.47
N ILE A 913 8.60 -30.05 -14.95
CA ILE A 913 7.16 -30.32 -14.82
C ILE A 913 6.81 -31.65 -15.49
N PHE A 914 7.32 -31.89 -16.71
CA PHE A 914 7.08 -33.16 -17.41
C PHE A 914 7.61 -34.35 -16.61
N GLY A 915 8.79 -34.24 -15.99
CA GLY A 915 9.34 -35.31 -15.14
C GLY A 915 8.56 -35.52 -13.84
N LEU A 916 8.06 -34.43 -13.24
CA LEU A 916 7.29 -34.44 -11.99
C LEU A 916 5.93 -35.12 -12.17
N PHE A 917 5.20 -34.79 -13.24
CA PHE A 917 3.82 -35.25 -13.46
C PHE A 917 3.71 -36.45 -14.40
N ASN A 918 4.82 -36.96 -14.94
CA ASN A 918 4.85 -38.23 -15.66
C ASN A 918 4.88 -39.40 -14.65
N VAL A 919 3.75 -39.62 -13.95
CA VAL A 919 3.55 -40.57 -12.83
C VAL A 919 3.59 -42.06 -13.26
N TYR A 920 4.07 -42.37 -14.47
CA TYR A 920 4.21 -43.77 -14.92
C TYR A 920 5.20 -44.58 -14.05
N LYS A 921 6.12 -43.93 -13.32
CA LYS A 921 6.91 -44.57 -12.26
C LYS A 921 6.14 -44.53 -10.93
N LYS A 922 5.38 -45.59 -10.63
CA LYS A 922 4.52 -45.75 -9.43
C LYS A 922 5.28 -45.88 -8.09
N ASP A 923 6.46 -45.29 -7.94
CA ASP A 923 7.19 -45.33 -6.67
C ASP A 923 6.72 -44.22 -5.72
N PHE A 924 6.95 -44.43 -4.43
CA PHE A 924 6.46 -43.54 -3.37
C PHE A 924 7.07 -42.13 -3.47
N LEU A 925 8.36 -42.05 -3.83
CA LEU A 925 9.09 -40.78 -3.83
C LEU A 925 8.60 -39.88 -4.97
N HIS A 926 8.42 -40.41 -6.19
CA HIS A 926 7.88 -39.65 -7.32
C HIS A 926 6.46 -39.16 -7.04
N LEU A 927 5.57 -40.03 -6.53
CA LEU A 927 4.19 -39.64 -6.19
C LEU A 927 4.16 -38.56 -5.11
N GLY A 928 4.95 -38.71 -4.05
CA GLY A 928 5.02 -37.74 -2.96
C GLY A 928 5.51 -36.38 -3.44
N LEU A 929 6.60 -36.34 -4.21
CA LEU A 929 7.15 -35.08 -4.74
C LEU A 929 6.23 -34.42 -5.77
N ALA A 930 5.48 -35.19 -6.56
CA ALA A 930 4.49 -34.66 -7.50
C ALA A 930 3.33 -33.98 -6.77
N ILE A 931 2.75 -34.64 -5.75
CA ILE A 931 1.68 -34.05 -4.92
C ILE A 931 2.19 -32.84 -4.16
N PHE A 932 3.39 -32.93 -3.58
CA PHE A 932 4.02 -31.79 -2.88
C PHE A 932 4.19 -30.58 -3.81
N SER A 933 4.72 -30.81 -5.01
CA SER A 933 4.93 -29.76 -6.01
C SER A 933 3.61 -29.18 -6.52
N PHE A 934 2.57 -30.01 -6.64
CA PHE A 934 1.22 -29.57 -6.99
C PHE A 934 0.60 -28.68 -5.91
N LEU A 935 0.72 -29.04 -4.63
CA LEU A 935 0.24 -28.20 -3.53
C LEU A 935 1.02 -26.87 -3.45
N ALA A 936 2.34 -26.93 -3.69
CA ALA A 936 3.22 -25.76 -3.69
C ALA A 936 2.86 -24.71 -4.76
N ILE A 937 2.18 -25.11 -5.84
CA ILE A 937 1.64 -24.19 -6.86
C ILE A 937 0.15 -23.88 -6.64
N LEU A 938 -0.64 -24.85 -6.21
CA LEU A 938 -2.09 -24.68 -6.06
C LEU A 938 -2.45 -23.70 -4.95
N ILE A 939 -1.79 -23.81 -3.78
CA ILE A 939 -2.08 -22.95 -2.62
C ILE A 939 -1.88 -21.46 -2.97
N PRO A 940 -0.72 -21.02 -3.51
CA PRO A 940 -0.53 -19.62 -3.86
C PRO A 940 -1.38 -19.12 -5.03
N LEU A 941 -1.96 -20.02 -5.84
CA LEU A 941 -2.93 -19.63 -6.86
C LEU A 941 -4.33 -19.37 -6.30
N LEU A 942 -4.66 -19.89 -5.12
CA LEU A 942 -6.01 -19.81 -4.54
C LEU A 942 -6.10 -18.87 -3.33
N PHE A 943 -5.00 -18.69 -2.60
CA PHE A 943 -5.00 -18.01 -1.32
C PHE A 943 -3.95 -16.91 -1.24
N VAL A 944 -4.22 -15.87 -0.45
CA VAL A 944 -3.30 -14.79 -0.10
C VAL A 944 -3.25 -14.64 1.42
N GLN A 945 -2.07 -14.36 1.99
CA GLN A 945 -1.94 -14.13 3.42
C GLN A 945 -2.30 -12.67 3.76
N ARG A 946 -3.09 -12.45 4.83
CA ARG A 946 -3.42 -11.10 5.31
C ARG A 946 -2.16 -10.32 5.73
N GLY A 947 -2.18 -9.00 5.55
CA GLY A 947 -1.04 -8.10 5.79
C GLY A 947 -0.07 -8.03 4.60
N THR A 948 0.44 -9.17 4.11
CA THR A 948 1.33 -9.17 2.94
C THR A 948 1.16 -10.39 2.03
N ALA A 949 0.79 -10.12 0.78
CA ALA A 949 0.64 -11.16 -0.23
C ALA A 949 1.97 -11.80 -0.65
N TRP A 950 3.10 -11.13 -0.39
CA TRP A 950 4.44 -11.65 -0.65
C TRP A 950 4.71 -12.96 0.11
N ASN A 951 4.14 -13.11 1.29
CA ASN A 951 4.35 -14.29 2.13
C ASN A 951 3.83 -15.58 1.48
N THR A 952 2.71 -15.52 0.76
CA THR A 952 2.13 -16.67 0.07
C THR A 952 3.00 -17.16 -1.08
N VAL A 953 3.74 -16.29 -1.78
CA VAL A 953 4.59 -16.74 -2.91
C VAL A 953 5.69 -17.71 -2.46
N GLN A 954 6.04 -17.72 -1.17
CA GLN A 954 7.10 -18.59 -0.63
C GLN A 954 6.77 -20.09 -0.73
N PHE A 955 5.50 -20.47 -0.89
CA PHE A 955 5.14 -21.86 -1.26
C PHE A 955 5.82 -22.30 -2.56
N MET A 956 5.94 -21.39 -3.55
CA MET A 956 6.59 -21.67 -4.84
C MET A 956 8.09 -21.94 -4.69
N TYR A 957 8.75 -21.46 -3.63
CA TYR A 957 10.20 -21.64 -3.48
C TYR A 957 10.57 -23.11 -3.31
N TYR A 958 9.72 -23.91 -2.66
CA TYR A 958 9.91 -25.36 -2.58
C TYR A 958 9.72 -26.02 -3.95
N LEU A 959 8.77 -25.55 -4.78
CA LEU A 959 8.59 -26.01 -6.15
C LEU A 959 9.85 -25.73 -7.00
N LEU A 960 10.48 -24.56 -6.87
CA LEU A 960 11.71 -24.22 -7.59
C LEU A 960 12.82 -25.24 -7.34
N PHE A 961 12.98 -25.70 -6.09
CA PHE A 961 13.97 -26.73 -5.75
C PHE A 961 13.66 -28.08 -6.42
N PHE A 962 12.45 -28.61 -6.24
CA PHE A 962 12.13 -29.94 -6.78
C PHE A 962 12.09 -29.94 -8.32
N SER A 963 11.52 -28.90 -8.93
CA SER A 963 11.53 -28.75 -10.39
C SER A 963 12.96 -28.70 -10.95
N ALA A 964 13.94 -28.13 -10.24
CA ALA A 964 15.35 -28.17 -10.64
C ALA A 964 15.91 -29.60 -10.72
N LEU A 965 15.62 -30.45 -9.72
CA LEU A 965 16.07 -31.85 -9.72
C LEU A 965 15.46 -32.63 -10.88
N PHE A 966 14.15 -32.49 -11.10
CA PHE A 966 13.44 -33.16 -12.19
C PHE A 966 13.86 -32.63 -13.56
N THR A 967 14.16 -31.34 -13.68
CA THR A 967 14.74 -30.77 -14.89
C THR A 967 16.09 -31.42 -15.20
N GLY A 968 16.95 -31.61 -14.20
CA GLY A 968 18.22 -32.33 -14.39
C GLY A 968 18.00 -33.76 -14.92
N GLY A 969 17.01 -34.47 -14.38
CA GLY A 969 16.59 -35.79 -14.87
C GLY A 969 16.08 -35.76 -16.31
N THR A 970 15.16 -34.84 -16.63
CA THR A 970 14.58 -34.68 -17.97
C THR A 970 15.65 -34.32 -18.99
N LEU A 971 16.54 -33.36 -18.70
CA LEU A 971 17.61 -32.95 -19.62
C LEU A 971 18.62 -34.06 -19.86
N ALA A 972 18.99 -34.82 -18.82
CA ALA A 972 19.85 -35.99 -19.00
C ALA A 972 19.19 -37.07 -19.87
N TRP A 973 17.87 -37.27 -19.73
CA TRP A 973 17.12 -38.18 -20.58
C TRP A 973 17.07 -37.70 -22.04
N ILE A 974 16.77 -36.41 -22.28
CA ILE A 974 16.79 -35.79 -23.62
C ILE A 974 18.17 -35.92 -24.26
N TYR A 975 19.23 -35.58 -23.53
CA TYR A 975 20.62 -35.67 -24.00
C TYR A 975 20.97 -37.08 -24.48
N ASN A 976 20.52 -38.12 -23.76
CA ASN A 976 20.78 -39.51 -24.11
C ASN A 976 19.91 -40.01 -25.29
N LYS A 977 18.83 -39.31 -25.64
CA LYS A 977 17.94 -39.66 -26.75
C LYS A 977 18.30 -38.95 -28.05
N LEU A 978 18.92 -37.77 -27.98
CA LEU A 978 19.34 -37.00 -29.15
C LEU A 978 20.73 -37.40 -29.65
N PRO A 979 21.05 -37.10 -30.93
CA PRO A 979 22.44 -37.16 -31.40
C PRO A 979 23.36 -36.32 -30.51
N LYS A 980 24.52 -36.86 -30.13
CA LYS A 980 25.41 -36.24 -29.12
C LYS A 980 25.79 -34.79 -29.44
N ALA A 981 26.00 -34.45 -30.72
CA ALA A 981 26.30 -33.08 -31.12
C ALA A 981 25.12 -32.13 -30.80
N LEU A 982 23.92 -32.45 -31.28
CA LEU A 982 22.71 -31.65 -31.03
C LEU A 982 22.36 -31.57 -29.54
N GLY A 983 22.42 -32.72 -28.84
CA GLY A 983 22.18 -32.76 -27.40
C GLY A 983 23.17 -31.91 -26.60
N SER A 984 24.45 -31.87 -27.00
CA SER A 984 25.47 -31.04 -26.35
C SER A 984 25.24 -29.54 -26.60
N VAL A 985 24.83 -29.14 -27.80
CA VAL A 985 24.50 -27.74 -28.12
C VAL A 985 23.29 -27.27 -27.31
N ILE A 986 22.21 -28.04 -27.29
CA ILE A 986 21.00 -27.70 -26.51
C ILE A 986 21.35 -27.58 -25.03
N LEU A 987 22.11 -28.53 -24.50
CA LEU A 987 22.50 -28.50 -23.09
C LEU A 987 23.39 -27.29 -22.77
N ALA A 988 24.34 -26.95 -23.65
CA ALA A 988 25.18 -25.76 -23.48
C ALA A 988 24.35 -24.46 -23.45
N ILE A 989 23.40 -24.30 -24.37
CA ILE A 989 22.49 -23.14 -24.39
C ILE A 989 21.70 -23.04 -23.09
N LEU A 990 21.10 -24.14 -22.64
CA LEU A 990 20.30 -24.15 -21.40
C LEU A 990 21.14 -23.86 -20.16
N LEU A 991 22.38 -24.36 -20.10
CA LEU A 991 23.31 -24.07 -19.00
C LEU A 991 23.76 -22.61 -18.98
N ILE A 992 23.81 -21.93 -20.14
CA ILE A 992 24.11 -20.49 -20.25
C ILE A 992 22.89 -19.65 -19.88
N VAL A 993 21.69 -20.05 -20.31
CA VAL A 993 20.44 -19.30 -20.06
C VAL A 993 19.97 -19.40 -18.61
N ALA A 994 20.08 -20.58 -18.00
CA ALA A 994 19.62 -20.82 -16.64
C ALA A 994 20.14 -19.79 -15.61
N PRO A 995 21.43 -19.40 -15.58
CA PRO A 995 21.95 -18.47 -14.58
C PRO A 995 21.79 -16.99 -14.87
N ILE A 996 21.30 -16.56 -16.04
CA ILE A 996 21.29 -15.13 -16.44
C ILE A 996 20.69 -14.25 -15.34
N ASN A 997 19.46 -14.56 -14.91
CA ASN A 997 18.78 -13.77 -13.89
C ASN A 997 19.46 -13.85 -12.52
N ALA A 998 19.88 -15.04 -12.08
CA ALA A 998 20.53 -15.22 -10.78
C ALA A 998 21.89 -14.50 -10.69
N VAL A 999 22.68 -14.50 -11.78
CA VAL A 999 23.97 -13.80 -11.86
C VAL A 999 23.76 -12.29 -11.82
N VAL A 1000 22.71 -11.78 -12.45
CA VAL A 1000 22.37 -10.35 -12.41
C VAL A 1000 21.97 -9.93 -10.99
N THR A 1001 21.13 -10.70 -10.32
CA THR A 1001 20.82 -10.50 -8.88
C THR A 1001 22.11 -10.50 -8.05
N ALA A 1002 22.97 -11.50 -8.24
CA ALA A 1002 24.23 -11.62 -7.50
C ALA A 1002 25.12 -10.39 -7.68
N LYS A 1003 25.19 -9.81 -8.90
CA LYS A 1003 25.95 -8.57 -9.15
C LYS A 1003 25.44 -7.38 -8.32
N GLY A 1004 24.13 -7.29 -8.09
CA GLY A 1004 23.55 -6.25 -7.23
C GLY A 1004 24.11 -6.28 -5.79
N TYR A 1005 24.45 -7.47 -5.30
CA TYR A 1005 25.04 -7.66 -3.98
C TYR A 1005 26.56 -7.50 -3.95
N LEU A 1006 27.24 -7.41 -5.09
CA LEU A 1006 28.69 -7.18 -5.15
C LEU A 1006 29.08 -5.71 -5.03
N TYR A 1007 28.11 -4.78 -5.01
CA TYR A 1007 28.40 -3.35 -4.90
C TYR A 1007 29.13 -3.01 -3.58
N PRO A 1008 30.23 -2.23 -3.59
CA PRO A 1008 31.03 -1.97 -2.40
C PRO A 1008 30.30 -1.20 -1.30
N SER A 1009 29.39 -0.29 -1.68
CA SER A 1009 28.59 0.48 -0.72
C SER A 1009 27.40 -0.34 -0.21
N PRO A 1010 27.08 -0.26 1.09
CA PRO A 1010 25.83 -0.81 1.62
C PRO A 1010 24.62 -0.05 1.10
N HIS A 1011 23.44 -0.68 1.13
CA HIS A 1011 22.18 0.03 0.87
C HIS A 1011 21.84 0.93 2.06
N THR A 1012 22.17 0.48 3.27
CA THR A 1012 21.97 1.23 4.51
C THR A 1012 22.92 0.77 5.61
N TYR A 1013 23.10 1.58 6.66
CA TYR A 1013 24.05 1.32 7.74
C TYR A 1013 23.59 1.89 9.08
N ILE A 1014 24.14 1.36 10.17
CA ILE A 1014 24.13 1.99 11.50
C ILE A 1014 25.53 2.57 11.70
N SER A 1015 25.63 3.85 12.05
CA SER A 1015 26.94 4.49 12.22
C SER A 1015 27.66 3.94 13.45
N GLN A 1016 28.99 4.09 13.51
CA GLN A 1016 29.74 3.72 14.72
C GLN A 1016 29.26 4.51 15.95
N LYS A 1017 28.92 5.80 15.78
CA LYS A 1017 28.42 6.65 16.88
C LYS A 1017 27.06 6.15 17.41
N GLU A 1018 26.19 5.72 16.51
CA GLU A 1018 24.89 5.16 16.88
C GLU A 1018 25.06 3.80 17.60
N LEU A 1019 25.97 2.95 17.11
CA LEU A 1019 26.33 1.68 17.75
C LEU A 1019 26.88 1.89 19.16
N ASP A 1020 27.74 2.88 19.40
CA ASP A 1020 28.29 3.16 20.73
C ASP A 1020 27.18 3.44 21.76
N VAL A 1021 26.09 4.12 21.35
CA VAL A 1021 24.94 4.41 22.21
C VAL A 1021 24.12 3.15 22.47
N LEU A 1022 23.92 2.31 21.44
CA LEU A 1022 23.17 1.05 21.56
C LEU A 1022 23.92 0.03 22.43
N ASP A 1023 25.25 -0.03 22.30
CA ASP A 1023 26.13 -0.84 23.17
C ASP A 1023 26.16 -0.30 24.60
N PHE A 1024 26.16 1.02 24.79
CA PHE A 1024 25.99 1.62 26.11
C PHE A 1024 24.63 1.25 26.73
N LEU A 1025 23.55 1.36 25.96
CA LEU A 1025 22.19 1.02 26.38
C LEU A 1025 22.10 -0.47 26.75
N LYS A 1026 22.70 -1.36 25.96
CA LYS A 1026 22.75 -2.80 26.21
C LYS A 1026 23.29 -3.16 27.60
N ASN A 1027 24.26 -2.41 28.10
CA ASN A 1027 24.86 -2.63 29.42
C ASN A 1027 24.08 -2.00 30.58
N GLN A 1028 22.97 -1.29 30.32
CA GLN A 1028 22.08 -0.76 31.36
C GLN A 1028 21.11 -1.83 31.87
N GLU A 1029 20.47 -1.58 33.02
CA GLU A 1029 19.44 -2.46 33.58
C GLU A 1029 18.29 -2.72 32.59
N GLU A 1030 17.55 -3.82 32.77
CA GLU A 1030 16.38 -4.12 31.94
C GLU A 1030 15.30 -3.02 32.06
N GLY A 1031 14.66 -2.70 30.94
CA GLY A 1031 13.61 -1.68 30.87
C GLY A 1031 13.14 -1.43 29.45
N VAL A 1032 11.92 -0.89 29.32
CA VAL A 1032 11.32 -0.57 28.02
C VAL A 1032 11.96 0.68 27.44
N VAL A 1033 12.31 0.61 26.16
CA VAL A 1033 12.89 1.73 25.41
C VAL A 1033 11.81 2.39 24.54
N LEU A 1034 11.60 3.69 24.72
CA LEU A 1034 10.80 4.51 23.83
C LEU A 1034 11.70 5.10 22.73
N THR A 1035 11.33 4.92 21.47
CA THR A 1035 12.04 5.45 20.31
C THR A 1035 11.18 6.50 19.61
N TYR A 1036 11.79 7.29 18.72
CA TYR A 1036 11.05 8.17 17.83
C TYR A 1036 10.38 7.35 16.70
N PRO A 1037 9.08 7.55 16.39
CA PRO A 1037 8.39 6.85 15.31
C PRO A 1037 9.06 7.04 13.95
N TYR A 1038 9.06 6.01 13.11
CA TYR A 1038 9.67 6.08 11.79
C TYR A 1038 9.08 7.23 10.94
N ASP A 1039 9.94 8.08 10.37
CA ASP A 1039 9.56 9.16 9.45
C ASP A 1039 9.90 8.75 8.01
N LYS A 1040 8.87 8.34 7.25
CA LYS A 1040 8.99 7.97 5.83
C LYS A 1040 9.52 9.11 4.95
N GLY A 1041 9.39 10.37 5.39
CA GLY A 1041 9.94 11.54 4.70
C GLY A 1041 11.45 11.70 4.85
N LEU A 1042 12.06 11.06 5.85
CA LEU A 1042 13.48 11.22 6.17
C LEU A 1042 14.40 10.68 5.07
N LYS A 1043 14.01 9.59 4.42
CA LYS A 1043 14.77 9.00 3.29
C LYS A 1043 14.99 9.95 2.12
N ASN A 1044 14.13 10.95 1.96
CA ASN A 1044 14.24 11.96 0.91
C ASN A 1044 15.15 13.14 1.32
N LYS A 1045 15.50 13.24 2.60
CA LYS A 1045 16.32 14.32 3.17
C LYS A 1045 17.79 13.95 3.31
N ILE A 1046 18.11 12.65 3.26
CA ILE A 1046 19.46 12.12 3.50
C ILE A 1046 20.03 11.53 2.20
N ALA A 1047 21.30 11.81 1.92
CA ALA A 1047 22.00 11.22 0.78
C ALA A 1047 22.26 9.72 0.98
N GLN A 1048 22.31 8.96 -0.12
CA GLN A 1048 22.70 7.54 -0.07
C GLN A 1048 24.20 7.39 0.28
N PRO A 1049 24.59 6.34 1.01
CA PRO A 1049 23.73 5.32 1.62
C PRO A 1049 22.94 5.88 2.82
N LEU A 1050 21.70 5.45 2.99
CA LEU A 1050 20.83 5.95 4.07
C LEU A 1050 21.24 5.35 5.43
N PRO A 1051 21.19 6.10 6.54
CA PRO A 1051 21.24 5.50 7.87
C PRO A 1051 20.00 4.61 8.08
N LEU A 1052 20.13 3.55 8.87
CA LEU A 1052 19.12 2.49 8.98
C LEU A 1052 17.77 3.01 9.47
N LEU A 1053 17.78 3.95 10.41
CA LEU A 1053 16.59 4.67 10.90
C LEU A 1053 15.80 5.41 9.81
N ALA A 1054 16.41 5.70 8.65
CA ALA A 1054 15.81 6.41 7.53
C ALA A 1054 15.52 5.50 6.32
N TYR A 1055 15.92 4.23 6.36
CA TYR A 1055 15.79 3.32 5.22
C TYR A 1055 14.36 2.76 5.09
N GLU A 1056 13.87 2.13 6.17
CA GLU A 1056 12.54 1.57 6.34
C GLU A 1056 12.25 1.55 7.85
N THR A 1057 10.99 1.37 8.26
CA THR A 1057 10.70 1.02 9.66
C THR A 1057 11.45 -0.28 10.00
N THR A 1058 12.13 -0.35 11.14
CA THR A 1058 13.02 -1.47 11.45
C THR A 1058 13.17 -1.63 12.96
N SER A 1059 13.65 -2.80 13.38
CA SER A 1059 13.74 -3.26 14.77
C SER A 1059 15.16 -3.14 15.34
N TYR A 1060 15.94 -2.21 14.82
CA TYR A 1060 17.38 -2.13 15.08
C TYR A 1060 17.73 -1.71 16.51
N VAL A 1061 16.92 -0.86 17.16
CA VAL A 1061 17.18 -0.48 18.56
C VAL A 1061 17.04 -1.72 19.43
N SER A 1062 15.95 -2.48 19.27
CA SER A 1062 15.80 -3.77 19.96
C SER A 1062 16.93 -4.75 19.63
N ALA A 1063 17.29 -4.89 18.34
CA ALA A 1063 18.32 -5.83 17.88
C ALA A 1063 19.71 -5.58 18.48
N TYR A 1064 20.13 -4.32 18.62
CA TYR A 1064 21.48 -3.98 19.06
C TYR A 1064 21.56 -3.61 20.54
N SER A 1065 20.48 -3.08 21.14
CA SER A 1065 20.45 -2.80 22.58
C SER A 1065 20.09 -4.02 23.43
N ASN A 1066 19.61 -5.12 22.83
CA ASN A 1066 19.01 -6.24 23.55
C ASN A 1066 17.95 -5.77 24.57
N LYS A 1067 17.13 -4.75 24.24
CA LYS A 1067 16.02 -4.27 25.08
C LYS A 1067 14.71 -4.27 24.31
N SER A 1068 13.61 -4.49 25.01
CA SER A 1068 12.30 -4.39 24.38
C SER A 1068 11.94 -2.94 24.14
N THR A 1069 11.45 -2.64 22.95
CA THR A 1069 10.96 -1.29 22.61
C THR A 1069 9.46 -1.15 22.86
N PHE A 1070 9.02 0.08 23.12
CA PHE A 1070 7.60 0.37 23.32
C PHE A 1070 6.80 0.03 22.06
N ILE A 1071 7.34 0.45 20.91
CA ILE A 1071 6.91 0.13 19.57
C ILE A 1071 8.07 0.36 18.59
N GLU A 1072 8.33 -0.61 17.72
CA GLU A 1072 9.19 -0.51 16.53
C GLU A 1072 8.63 -1.39 15.39
N ASP A 1073 9.16 -1.19 14.18
CA ASP A 1073 8.96 -2.04 13.00
C ASP A 1073 7.49 -2.28 12.64
N GLU A 1074 6.84 -1.22 12.13
CA GLU A 1074 5.41 -1.21 11.81
C GLU A 1074 5.01 -2.30 10.80
N ILE A 1075 5.92 -2.67 9.89
CA ILE A 1075 5.69 -3.72 8.90
C ILE A 1075 5.60 -5.09 9.60
N GLN A 1076 6.53 -5.43 10.49
CA GLN A 1076 6.44 -6.69 11.23
C GLN A 1076 5.21 -6.72 12.15
N GLN A 1077 4.83 -5.60 12.77
CA GLN A 1077 3.62 -5.54 13.58
C GLN A 1077 2.35 -5.83 12.77
N ASP A 1078 2.26 -5.28 11.56
CA ASP A 1078 1.16 -5.57 10.65
C ASP A 1078 1.13 -7.04 10.22
N ILE A 1079 2.29 -7.64 9.91
CA ILE A 1079 2.40 -9.08 9.59
C ILE A 1079 1.96 -9.95 10.77
N LEU A 1080 2.32 -9.57 12.00
CA LEU A 1080 1.94 -10.26 13.23
C LEU A 1080 0.48 -10.01 13.64
N GLN A 1081 -0.19 -9.03 13.02
CA GLN A 1081 -1.56 -8.60 13.32
C GLN A 1081 -1.72 -8.15 14.78
N THR A 1082 -0.74 -7.37 15.28
CA THR A 1082 -0.80 -6.79 16.63
C THR A 1082 -1.59 -5.49 16.65
N GLU A 1083 -2.14 -5.10 17.80
CA GLU A 1083 -2.83 -3.80 17.97
C GLU A 1083 -1.83 -2.64 18.18
N TYR A 1084 -0.82 -2.54 17.31
CA TYR A 1084 0.29 -1.59 17.47
C TYR A 1084 -0.10 -0.12 17.22
N LYS A 1085 -1.11 0.13 16.37
CA LYS A 1085 -1.53 1.49 15.97
C LYS A 1085 -1.81 2.41 17.17
N ARG A 1086 -2.40 1.87 18.24
CA ARG A 1086 -2.67 2.61 19.48
C ARG A 1086 -1.38 3.13 20.13
N ARG A 1087 -0.31 2.32 20.16
CA ARG A 1087 0.98 2.73 20.73
C ARG A 1087 1.74 3.68 19.83
N LEU A 1088 1.61 3.54 18.51
CA LEU A 1088 2.18 4.47 17.54
C LEU A 1088 1.61 5.88 17.73
N ILE A 1089 0.28 5.98 17.78
CA ILE A 1089 -0.42 7.25 18.03
C ILE A 1089 -0.05 7.80 19.41
N ALA A 1090 -0.04 6.98 20.45
CA ALA A 1090 0.35 7.43 21.80
C ALA A 1090 1.80 7.95 21.86
N THR A 1091 2.72 7.39 21.06
CA THR A 1091 4.10 7.89 20.93
C THR A 1091 4.14 9.24 20.21
N LYS A 1092 3.35 9.41 19.14
CA LYS A 1092 3.20 10.71 18.44
C LYS A 1092 2.61 11.78 19.36
N ASP A 1093 1.60 11.42 20.15
CA ASP A 1093 0.98 12.30 21.15
C ASP A 1093 1.97 12.71 22.25
N PHE A 1094 2.79 11.77 22.72
CA PHE A 1094 3.89 12.06 23.65
C PHE A 1094 4.87 13.09 23.08
N ILE A 1095 5.30 12.92 21.82
CA ILE A 1095 6.19 13.86 21.12
C ILE A 1095 5.52 15.25 20.99
N GLN A 1096 4.26 15.29 20.56
CA GLN A 1096 3.52 16.53 20.41
C GLN A 1096 3.34 17.28 21.74
N ALA A 1097 2.98 16.57 22.81
CA ALA A 1097 2.84 17.14 24.14
C ALA A 1097 4.17 17.73 24.65
N THR A 1098 5.29 17.07 24.33
CA THR A 1098 6.62 17.52 24.73
C THR A 1098 7.11 18.74 23.96
N ASN A 1099 6.56 19.03 22.78
CA ASN A 1099 6.87 20.26 22.03
C ASN A 1099 6.10 21.49 22.57
N SER A 1100 5.09 21.30 23.43
CA SER A 1100 4.19 22.35 23.95
C SER A 1100 4.39 22.58 25.46
N LEU A 1101 5.62 22.90 25.88
CA LEU A 1101 6.10 22.89 27.27
C LEU A 1101 5.58 24.02 28.19
N ASN A 1102 4.77 24.95 27.69
CA ASN A 1102 4.29 26.11 28.45
C ASN A 1102 3.04 25.82 29.31
N ASP A 1103 2.47 24.62 29.25
CA ASP A 1103 1.28 24.22 30.00
C ASP A 1103 1.62 23.14 31.06
N GLN A 1104 1.37 23.43 32.34
CA GLN A 1104 1.52 22.48 33.45
C GLN A 1104 0.71 21.19 33.24
N SER A 1105 -0.44 21.26 32.54
CA SER A 1105 -1.30 20.10 32.26
C SER A 1105 -0.64 19.05 31.35
N ASN A 1106 0.31 19.46 30.51
CA ASN A 1106 1.06 18.56 29.63
C ASN A 1106 2.15 17.79 30.38
N GLY A 1107 2.70 18.35 31.46
CA GLY A 1107 3.71 17.68 32.27
C GLY A 1107 3.20 16.42 32.97
N GLU A 1108 2.00 16.48 33.55
CA GLU A 1108 1.38 15.31 34.19
C GLU A 1108 1.04 14.22 33.17
N LYS A 1109 0.58 14.60 31.96
CA LYS A 1109 0.32 13.65 30.86
C LYS A 1109 1.59 12.92 30.43
N ILE A 1110 2.72 13.63 30.32
CA ILE A 1110 4.02 13.05 29.97
C ILE A 1110 4.47 12.04 31.03
N ILE A 1111 4.46 12.42 32.31
CA ILE A 1111 4.86 11.52 33.41
C ILE A 1111 3.94 10.29 33.46
N ARG A 1112 2.63 10.50 33.30
CA ARG A 1112 1.64 9.42 33.28
C ARG A 1112 1.88 8.48 32.11
N PHE A 1113 2.14 8.98 30.91
CA PHE A 1113 2.48 8.16 29.76
C PHE A 1113 3.72 7.29 30.02
N LEU A 1114 4.80 7.88 30.57
CA LEU A 1114 6.03 7.13 30.87
C LEU A 1114 5.80 6.04 31.93
N LYS A 1115 5.05 6.35 33.01
CA LYS A 1115 4.72 5.39 34.08
C LYS A 1115 3.78 4.28 33.62
N ASP A 1116 2.65 4.64 33.00
CA ASP A 1116 1.60 3.69 32.59
C ASP A 1116 2.15 2.67 31.57
N ASN A 1117 3.10 3.09 30.72
CA ASN A 1117 3.75 2.25 29.72
C ASN A 1117 5.10 1.65 30.18
N LYS A 1118 5.50 1.85 31.44
CA LYS A 1118 6.75 1.33 32.03
C LYS A 1118 8.00 1.70 31.23
N ILE A 1119 8.03 2.89 30.63
CA ILE A 1119 9.18 3.38 29.88
C ILE A 1119 10.32 3.67 30.85
N LYS A 1120 11.50 3.09 30.61
CA LYS A 1120 12.70 3.35 31.41
C LYS A 1120 13.72 4.17 30.64
N TYR A 1121 13.87 3.89 29.34
CA TYR A 1121 14.83 4.58 28.48
C TYR A 1121 14.12 5.29 27.35
N ILE A 1122 14.63 6.45 26.95
CA ILE A 1122 14.13 7.19 25.79
C ILE A 1122 15.32 7.42 24.85
N TYR A 1123 15.29 6.74 23.70
CA TYR A 1123 16.33 6.75 22.67
C TYR A 1123 15.94 7.72 21.55
N LEU A 1124 16.68 8.81 21.40
CA LEU A 1124 16.33 9.89 20.47
C LEU A 1124 17.50 10.23 19.53
N PRO A 1125 17.44 9.79 18.26
CA PRO A 1125 18.33 10.27 17.23
C PRO A 1125 18.15 11.78 16.98
N LYS A 1126 19.26 12.52 16.98
CA LYS A 1126 19.27 13.99 16.80
C LYS A 1126 18.77 14.44 15.43
N VAL A 1127 18.77 13.54 14.44
CA VAL A 1127 18.26 13.79 13.08
C VAL A 1127 16.77 14.21 13.06
N TYR A 1128 16.00 13.85 14.10
CA TYR A 1128 14.60 14.26 14.24
C TYR A 1128 14.43 15.67 14.82
N ASN A 1129 15.52 16.36 15.19
CA ASN A 1129 15.50 17.69 15.84
C ASN A 1129 14.57 17.76 17.07
N PHE A 1130 14.45 16.66 17.80
CA PHE A 1130 13.60 16.53 18.98
C PHE A 1130 14.45 16.28 20.23
N TYR A 1131 14.26 17.10 21.26
CA TYR A 1131 15.01 17.05 22.51
C TYR A 1131 14.08 17.16 23.71
N LEU A 1132 14.40 16.45 24.79
CA LEU A 1132 13.64 16.52 26.04
C LEU A 1132 14.28 17.55 26.98
N PRO A 1133 13.50 18.38 27.68
CA PRO A 1133 14.03 19.31 28.65
C PRO A 1133 14.65 18.57 29.84
N GLU A 1134 15.95 18.82 30.08
CA GLU A 1134 16.72 18.16 31.13
C GLU A 1134 16.18 18.51 32.53
N ASN A 1135 16.14 17.52 33.43
CA ASN A 1135 15.65 17.64 34.82
C ASN A 1135 14.17 18.04 34.97
N LYS A 1136 13.37 17.93 33.91
CA LYS A 1136 11.89 17.98 33.99
C LYS A 1136 11.31 16.57 33.86
N PHE A 1137 10.15 16.36 34.49
CA PHE A 1137 9.36 15.13 34.39
C PHE A 1137 10.07 13.84 34.86
N GLY A 1138 11.11 13.94 35.71
CA GLY A 1138 11.86 12.76 36.17
C GLY A 1138 12.80 12.16 35.13
N ILE A 1139 13.14 12.91 34.08
CA ILE A 1139 13.98 12.45 32.97
C ILE A 1139 15.39 13.03 33.12
N THR A 1140 16.39 12.16 33.11
CA THR A 1140 17.82 12.51 33.18
C THR A 1140 18.56 11.99 31.97
N LYS A 1141 19.40 12.84 31.36
CA LYS A 1141 20.25 12.42 30.24
C LYS A 1141 21.39 11.54 30.76
N ILE A 1142 21.59 10.37 30.16
CA ILE A 1142 22.60 9.39 30.58
C ILE A 1142 23.69 9.13 29.53
N PHE A 1143 23.44 9.47 28.27
CA PHE A 1143 24.43 9.42 27.19
C PHE A 1143 24.08 10.44 26.11
N GLU A 1144 25.08 11.08 25.52
CA GLU A 1144 24.93 11.98 24.37
C GLU A 1144 26.18 11.98 23.50
N ASN A 1145 26.00 11.86 22.20
CA ASN A 1145 27.04 12.10 21.20
C ASN A 1145 26.49 12.97 20.06
N GLU A 1146 27.22 13.05 18.94
CA GLU A 1146 26.81 13.88 17.79
C GLU A 1146 25.55 13.40 17.07
N GLU A 1147 25.14 12.14 17.22
CA GLU A 1147 24.03 11.54 16.46
C GLU A 1147 22.82 11.17 17.32
N VAL A 1148 23.02 10.82 18.60
CA VAL A 1148 21.95 10.31 19.46
C VAL A 1148 22.06 10.88 20.88
N VAL A 1149 20.90 11.08 21.51
CA VAL A 1149 20.77 11.33 22.95
C VAL A 1149 19.94 10.22 23.59
N LEU A 1150 20.41 9.71 24.72
CA LEU A 1150 19.72 8.70 25.52
C LEU A 1150 19.35 9.28 26.89
N TYR A 1151 18.08 9.12 27.26
CA TYR A 1151 17.55 9.55 28.55
C TYR A 1151 17.09 8.36 29.38
N LEU A 1152 17.17 8.51 30.71
CA LEU A 1152 16.62 7.64 31.73
C LEU A 1152 15.42 8.32 32.38
N PHE A 1153 14.32 7.58 32.53
CA PHE A 1153 13.18 7.98 33.35
C PHE A 1153 13.26 7.27 34.71
N ASN A 1154 13.25 8.06 35.78
CA ASN A 1154 13.42 7.58 37.17
C ASN A 1154 12.11 7.23 37.87
#